data_AF-A0A1D6JW71-F1
#
_entry.id   AF-A0A1D6JW71-F1
#
_cell.length_a   1.000
_cell.length_b   1.000
_cell.length_c   1.000
_cell.angle_alpha   90.00
_cell.angle_beta   90.00
_cell.angle_gamma   90.00
#
_symmetry.space_group_name_H-M   'P 1'
#
loop_
_entity.id
_entity.type
_entity.pdbx_description
1 polymer ?
#
loop_
_entity_poly.entity_id
_entity_poly.type
_entity_poly.pdbx_seq_one_letter_code
_entity_poly.pdbx_strand_id
1 'polypeptide(L)'
;MEMEANQSGQTSLESPLLEQEMTTDPSKQVKLGSLSGLVPKEKAMAFERILFRATRGNIFLRQEPVDEPVTDPVSREKVTKNAFVIFYSGERAKTKILKICDAFNANRYPFPEDVGKQLHAVQEVSGKISELKTTIDMGLAHRDSILKNIASDFEQWNHLVKKEKAIYHTLNMLSVDVTKKCLVAEGWSPIFASIQIQDALQRATLDSKSQVGSIFQVLNTKESPPTYFQTNKFTSAFQEIVDAYGVAKYQEANPGVFTIVTFPFLFAVMFGDWGHGICLLLATLYLIIREKKLASQKLGDIMEMMFGGRYVIMMMAVFSIYTGLIYNEFFSVPFGLFGKSAYACRDSSCSDATTEGLLKVRDAYPFGVDPVWHGSRSELPFLNSLKMKMSILLGVAQMNLGIVISYFNAKFFRNSINVWYQFIPQLIFLNSLFGYLSLLIIIKWCTGSKADLYHVMIYMFLSPTDDLSENQLFSGQKTVQLVLLLLALVSVPWMLIPKPLLLKKQHQQRHQGHQYAMLQGIDESVGAELGEHHEDAHDHEEFEFGEVFVHQLIHTIEFVLGAVSNTASYLRLWALSLAHSELSTVFYEKVLMTAYGFNNVFILIIGVVIFIFATIGVLLVMETLSAFLHALRLHWVEFQNKFYEGDGYKFAPFSFALIREEED
;
A
#
# COMPACT_ATOMS: atom_id res chain seq x y z
N MET A 1 -1.84 47.35 61.04
CA MET A 1 -0.39 47.47 61.23
C MET A 1 0.19 47.71 59.85
N GLU A 2 0.72 48.92 59.64
CA GLU A 2 1.66 49.38 58.59
C GLU A 2 1.47 48.98 57.10
N MET A 3 1.10 50.00 56.31
CA MET A 3 1.70 50.52 55.06
C MET A 3 0.58 50.99 54.12
N GLU A 4 0.31 52.29 53.91
CA GLU A 4 1.14 53.37 53.31
C GLU A 4 1.73 53.03 51.93
N ALA A 5 1.76 53.91 50.92
CA ALA A 5 1.09 55.20 50.67
C ALA A 5 1.36 55.62 49.19
N ASN A 6 0.79 56.75 48.73
CA ASN A 6 1.11 57.48 47.47
C ASN A 6 0.75 56.78 46.14
N GLN A 7 0.58 57.41 44.96
CA GLN A 7 0.27 58.78 44.46
C GLN A 7 -0.10 58.61 42.95
N SER A 8 -0.79 59.49 42.20
CA SER A 8 -1.43 60.81 42.39
C SER A 8 -2.76 60.80 41.57
N GLY A 9 -3.55 61.84 41.27
CA GLY A 9 -3.45 63.30 41.42
C GLY A 9 -3.30 64.04 40.07
N GLN A 10 -4.39 64.18 39.29
CA GLN A 10 -4.53 65.25 38.29
C GLN A 10 -6.00 65.61 38.05
N THR A 11 -6.31 66.90 38.19
CA THR A 11 -7.65 67.50 38.05
C THR A 11 -7.77 68.31 36.76
N SER A 12 -8.86 68.13 36.03
CA SER A 12 -9.40 69.12 35.08
C SER A 12 -10.92 68.91 35.00
N LEU A 13 -11.74 69.60 35.80
CA LEU A 13 -12.25 70.95 35.53
C LEU A 13 -12.90 71.09 34.14
N GLU A 14 -14.17 70.68 34.04
CA GLU A 14 -15.19 71.46 33.32
C GLU A 14 -16.59 71.08 33.84
N SER A 15 -17.01 71.75 34.91
CA SER A 15 -18.39 71.72 35.40
C SER A 15 -18.73 73.07 36.04
N PRO A 16 -19.34 73.97 35.26
CA PRO A 16 -20.49 74.72 35.76
C PRO A 16 -21.66 74.70 34.75
N LEU A 17 -22.79 75.29 35.17
CA LEU A 17 -24.00 75.53 34.36
C LEU A 17 -24.86 74.29 34.04
N LEU A 18 -25.50 73.70 35.08
CA LEU A 18 -26.89 73.21 35.00
C LEU A 18 -27.54 72.97 36.38
N GLU A 19 -27.18 73.76 37.40
CA GLU A 19 -27.92 73.85 38.66
C GLU A 19 -28.59 75.23 38.82
N GLN A 20 -29.62 75.49 38.02
CA GLN A 20 -30.82 76.19 38.50
C GLN A 20 -31.98 76.10 37.49
N GLU A 21 -33.19 76.00 38.04
CA GLU A 21 -34.48 76.15 37.36
C GLU A 21 -34.87 75.11 36.28
N MET A 22 -35.55 74.04 36.72
CA MET A 22 -37.01 73.95 36.46
C MET A 22 -37.66 72.88 37.36
N THR A 23 -38.23 73.33 38.47
CA THR A 23 -39.22 72.55 39.23
C THR A 23 -40.52 72.47 38.42
N THR A 24 -40.78 71.35 37.76
CA THR A 24 -42.08 71.06 37.12
C THR A 24 -42.54 69.63 37.40
N ASP A 25 -43.70 69.52 38.03
CA ASP A 25 -44.62 68.37 38.14
C ASP A 25 -44.10 66.99 38.62
N PRO A 26 -44.38 66.59 39.90
CA PRO A 26 -44.21 65.20 40.33
C PRO A 26 -45.21 64.21 39.69
N SER A 27 -46.18 64.69 38.92
CA SER A 27 -47.18 63.87 38.20
C SER A 27 -46.65 63.21 36.92
N LYS A 28 -45.39 63.46 36.53
CA LYS A 28 -44.69 62.77 35.43
C LYS A 28 -43.40 62.08 35.88
N GLN A 29 -43.43 61.35 36.99
CA GLN A 29 -42.41 60.31 37.22
C GLN A 29 -42.52 59.22 36.15
N VAL A 30 -41.74 59.36 35.08
CA VAL A 30 -41.53 58.32 34.07
C VAL A 30 -40.81 57.16 34.76
N LYS A 31 -41.54 56.11 35.11
CA LYS A 31 -40.93 54.85 35.56
C LYS A 31 -40.10 54.27 34.41
N LEU A 32 -38.79 54.48 34.49
CA LEU A 32 -37.81 53.83 33.64
C LEU A 32 -37.87 52.33 33.92
N GLY A 33 -38.10 51.54 32.88
CA GLY A 33 -37.96 50.10 32.96
C GLY A 33 -36.52 49.70 32.66
N SER A 34 -35.92 48.89 33.51
CA SER A 34 -34.67 48.20 33.24
C SER A 34 -34.93 46.80 32.62
N LEU A 35 -34.01 46.32 31.79
CA LEU A 35 -33.95 44.93 31.32
C LEU A 35 -32.49 44.50 31.18
N SER A 36 -32.12 43.41 31.87
CA SER A 36 -30.78 42.83 31.87
C SER A 36 -30.74 41.45 31.21
N GLY A 37 -29.65 41.14 30.52
CA GLY A 37 -29.45 39.82 29.91
C GLY A 37 -28.07 39.57 29.34
N LEU A 38 -27.90 38.42 28.70
CA LEU A 38 -26.69 38.00 27.97
C LEU A 38 -26.99 37.85 26.47
N VAL A 39 -26.13 38.38 25.61
CA VAL A 39 -26.15 38.23 24.14
C VAL A 39 -24.79 37.67 23.67
N PRO A 40 -24.74 36.76 22.69
CA PRO A 40 -23.47 36.30 22.10
C PRO A 40 -22.67 37.47 21.50
N LYS A 41 -21.35 37.52 21.75
CA LYS A 41 -20.47 38.64 21.36
C LYS A 41 -20.52 38.96 19.86
N GLU A 42 -20.63 37.94 19.01
CA GLU A 42 -20.80 38.08 17.55
C GLU A 42 -22.04 38.89 17.15
N LYS A 43 -23.13 38.74 17.92
CA LYS A 43 -24.44 39.35 17.63
C LYS A 43 -24.64 40.70 18.33
N ALA A 44 -23.74 41.07 19.26
CA ALA A 44 -23.81 42.30 20.07
C ALA A 44 -23.99 43.59 19.24
N MET A 45 -23.16 43.77 18.21
CA MET A 45 -23.19 44.96 17.34
C MET A 45 -24.45 45.01 16.46
N ALA A 46 -24.98 43.85 16.05
CA ALA A 46 -26.23 43.76 15.28
C ALA A 46 -27.46 44.03 16.16
N PHE A 47 -27.44 43.49 17.39
CA PHE A 47 -28.47 43.70 18.42
C PHE A 47 -28.62 45.18 18.76
N GLU A 48 -27.51 45.88 19.05
CA GLU A 48 -27.50 47.33 19.30
C GLU A 48 -28.10 48.14 18.15
N ARG A 49 -27.65 47.89 16.91
CA ARG A 49 -28.14 48.61 15.72
C ARG A 49 -29.63 48.40 15.49
N ILE A 50 -30.15 47.19 15.72
CA ILE A 50 -31.58 46.90 15.57
C ILE A 50 -32.39 47.54 16.71
N LEU A 51 -31.88 47.49 17.95
CA LEU A 51 -32.49 48.13 19.10
C LEU A 51 -32.65 49.65 18.89
N PHE A 52 -31.55 50.33 18.52
CA PHE A 52 -31.52 51.76 18.24
C PHE A 52 -32.51 52.16 17.12
N ARG A 53 -32.54 51.40 16.01
CA ARG A 53 -33.47 51.64 14.90
C ARG A 53 -34.94 51.41 15.27
N ALA A 54 -35.24 50.38 16.07
CA ALA A 54 -36.61 50.01 16.42
C ALA A 54 -37.29 51.00 17.38
N THR A 55 -36.51 51.73 18.18
CA THR A 55 -36.97 52.73 19.17
C THR A 55 -36.57 54.17 18.85
N ARG A 56 -35.96 54.41 17.69
CA ARG A 56 -35.54 55.74 17.21
C ARG A 56 -34.60 56.47 18.18
N GLY A 57 -33.69 55.75 18.82
CA GLY A 57 -32.72 56.30 19.78
C GLY A 57 -33.24 56.53 21.21
N ASN A 58 -34.52 56.26 21.50
CA ASN A 58 -35.11 56.47 22.84
C ASN A 58 -34.79 55.35 23.84
N ILE A 59 -33.57 54.80 23.81
CA ILE A 59 -33.07 53.74 24.70
C ILE A 59 -31.63 54.06 25.10
N PHE A 60 -31.30 53.84 26.37
CA PHE A 60 -29.93 53.77 26.83
C PHE A 60 -29.52 52.29 26.99
N LEU A 61 -28.51 51.86 26.23
CA LEU A 61 -27.95 50.51 26.25
C LEU A 61 -26.52 50.58 26.79
N ARG A 62 -26.21 49.79 27.81
CA ARG A 62 -24.84 49.53 28.26
C ARG A 62 -24.53 48.05 28.03
N GLN A 63 -23.37 47.75 27.45
CA GLN A 63 -22.85 46.39 27.28
C GLN A 63 -21.48 46.27 27.93
N GLU A 64 -21.20 45.12 28.52
CA GLU A 64 -19.90 44.75 29.09
C GLU A 64 -19.59 43.30 28.64
N PRO A 65 -18.38 42.99 28.13
CA PRO A 65 -17.99 41.62 27.85
C PRO A 65 -17.90 40.81 29.15
N VAL A 66 -18.30 39.54 29.12
CA VAL A 66 -17.99 38.60 30.20
C VAL A 66 -16.64 37.95 29.88
N ASP A 67 -15.68 38.05 30.81
CA ASP A 67 -14.30 37.56 30.61
C ASP A 67 -14.22 36.04 30.42
N GLU A 68 -15.05 35.28 31.14
CA GLU A 68 -15.12 33.83 31.02
C GLU A 68 -16.15 33.38 29.96
N PRO A 69 -15.80 32.44 29.05
CA PRO A 69 -16.72 31.95 28.04
C PRO A 69 -17.78 31.04 28.67
N VAL A 70 -19.04 31.46 28.57
CA VAL A 70 -20.18 30.79 29.20
C VAL A 70 -20.64 29.62 28.32
N THR A 71 -20.77 28.43 28.91
CA THR A 71 -21.37 27.28 28.22
C THR A 71 -22.84 27.56 27.92
N ASP A 72 -23.22 27.52 26.64
CA ASP A 72 -24.61 27.76 26.25
C ASP A 72 -25.50 26.55 26.57
N PRO A 73 -26.65 26.72 27.26
CA PRO A 73 -27.50 25.58 27.65
C PRO A 73 -28.12 24.83 26.46
N VAL A 74 -28.14 25.42 25.25
CA VAL A 74 -28.71 24.79 24.05
C VAL A 74 -27.63 24.14 23.19
N SER A 75 -26.53 24.82 22.87
CA SER A 75 -25.45 24.23 22.04
C SER A 75 -24.43 23.40 22.81
N ARG A 76 -24.33 23.56 24.14
CA ARG A 76 -23.24 23.04 25.00
C ARG A 76 -21.84 23.57 24.65
N GLU A 77 -21.72 24.53 23.74
CA GLU A 77 -20.44 25.16 23.39
C GLU A 77 -20.10 26.30 24.35
N LYS A 78 -18.80 26.54 24.55
CA LYS A 78 -18.30 27.68 25.34
C LYS A 78 -18.26 28.92 24.46
N VAL A 79 -19.25 29.80 24.61
CA VAL A 79 -19.40 31.00 23.79
C VAL A 79 -19.10 32.25 24.60
N THR A 80 -18.36 33.20 24.03
CA THR A 80 -18.17 34.52 24.66
C THR A 80 -19.47 35.32 24.57
N LYS A 81 -19.95 35.79 25.72
CA LYS A 81 -21.21 36.55 25.82
C LYS A 81 -20.93 37.93 26.39
N ASN A 82 -21.71 38.92 25.93
CA ASN A 82 -21.75 40.24 26.53
C ASN A 82 -22.96 40.31 27.46
N ALA A 83 -22.76 40.81 28.68
CA ALA A 83 -23.84 41.28 29.53
C ALA A 83 -24.35 42.61 29.01
N PHE A 84 -25.66 42.81 29.00
CA PHE A 84 -26.28 44.06 28.59
C PHE A 84 -27.34 44.52 29.58
N VAL A 85 -27.48 45.84 29.72
CA VAL A 85 -28.56 46.50 30.45
C VAL A 85 -29.21 47.55 29.54
N ILE A 86 -30.52 47.46 29.38
CA ILE A 86 -31.35 48.35 28.56
C ILE A 86 -32.27 49.13 29.50
N PHE A 87 -32.16 50.46 29.46
CA PHE A 87 -33.14 51.36 30.07
C PHE A 87 -34.09 51.88 29.00
N TYR A 88 -35.40 51.76 29.25
CA TYR A 88 -36.45 52.19 28.33
C TYR A 88 -37.58 52.91 29.05
N SER A 89 -38.25 53.80 28.32
CA SER A 89 -39.49 54.46 28.74
C SER A 89 -40.67 53.93 27.93
N GLY A 90 -41.74 53.55 28.63
CA GLY A 90 -43.02 53.16 28.03
C GLY A 90 -43.16 51.68 27.62
N GLU A 91 -44.36 51.16 27.78
CA GLU A 91 -44.71 49.74 27.58
C GLU A 91 -44.65 49.27 26.12
N ARG A 92 -44.90 50.19 25.17
CA ARG A 92 -44.71 49.94 23.73
C ARG A 92 -43.23 49.76 23.35
N ALA A 93 -42.30 50.31 24.12
CA ALA A 93 -40.87 50.04 23.95
C ALA A 93 -40.55 48.65 24.52
N LYS A 94 -40.96 48.36 25.77
CA LYS A 94 -40.80 47.05 26.44
C LYS A 94 -41.15 45.87 25.54
N THR A 95 -42.34 45.89 24.95
CA THR A 95 -42.85 44.80 24.09
C THR A 95 -42.06 44.63 22.79
N LYS A 96 -41.51 45.70 22.21
CA LYS A 96 -40.58 45.61 21.07
C LYS A 96 -39.23 45.03 21.49
N ILE A 97 -38.66 45.52 22.59
CA ILE A 97 -37.36 45.09 23.11
C ILE A 97 -37.40 43.59 23.41
N LEU A 98 -38.46 43.10 24.09
CA LEU A 98 -38.63 41.68 24.39
C LEU A 98 -38.60 40.82 23.13
N LYS A 99 -39.37 41.19 22.08
CA LYS A 99 -39.35 40.48 20.79
C LYS A 99 -37.98 40.47 20.10
N ILE A 100 -37.21 41.55 20.24
CA ILE A 100 -35.82 41.61 19.72
C ILE A 100 -34.91 40.69 20.54
N CYS A 101 -35.00 40.71 21.88
CA CYS A 101 -34.25 39.78 22.74
C CYS A 101 -34.56 38.31 22.40
N ASP A 102 -35.83 37.96 22.21
CA ASP A 102 -36.24 36.60 21.80
C ASP A 102 -35.67 36.23 20.42
N ALA A 103 -35.75 37.12 19.42
CA ALA A 103 -35.22 36.88 18.08
C ALA A 103 -33.68 36.71 18.03
N PHE A 104 -32.95 37.23 19.01
CA PHE A 104 -31.49 37.09 19.13
C PHE A 104 -31.05 35.95 20.05
N ASN A 105 -31.98 35.16 20.61
CA ASN A 105 -31.74 34.17 21.68
C ASN A 105 -30.98 34.78 22.89
N ALA A 106 -31.40 35.96 23.32
CA ALA A 106 -30.82 36.63 24.48
C ALA A 106 -31.39 36.06 25.80
N ASN A 107 -30.52 35.56 26.67
CA ASN A 107 -30.93 35.06 27.98
C ASN A 107 -31.25 36.26 28.89
N ARG A 108 -32.50 36.39 29.32
CA ARG A 108 -32.99 37.51 30.16
C ARG A 108 -32.99 37.10 31.63
N TYR A 109 -32.53 38.01 32.50
CA TYR A 109 -32.59 37.82 33.95
C TYR A 109 -33.38 38.97 34.60
N PRO A 110 -34.36 38.69 35.48
CA PRO A 110 -35.04 39.72 36.25
C PRO A 110 -34.10 40.23 37.34
N PHE A 111 -33.61 41.46 37.20
CA PHE A 111 -32.76 42.10 38.20
C PHE A 111 -33.58 43.12 39.03
N PRO A 112 -33.78 42.90 40.34
CA PRO A 112 -34.52 43.84 41.19
C PRO A 112 -33.77 45.17 41.36
N GLU A 113 -34.51 46.28 41.46
CA GLU A 113 -33.92 47.61 41.67
C GLU A 113 -33.57 47.87 43.16
N ASP A 114 -34.16 47.13 44.11
CA ASP A 114 -33.89 47.24 45.54
C ASP A 114 -32.57 46.56 45.94
N VAL A 115 -31.61 47.33 46.49
CA VAL A 115 -30.30 46.84 46.95
C VAL A 115 -30.41 45.66 47.94
N GLY A 116 -31.37 45.70 48.87
CA GLY A 116 -31.60 44.61 49.82
C GLY A 116 -32.07 43.30 49.16
N LYS A 117 -32.87 43.39 48.08
CA LYS A 117 -33.33 42.22 47.32
C LYS A 117 -32.25 41.71 46.36
N GLN A 118 -31.37 42.58 45.85
CA GLN A 118 -30.20 42.19 45.07
C GLN A 118 -29.26 41.31 45.90
N LEU A 119 -28.93 41.72 47.13
CA LEU A 119 -28.09 40.92 48.03
C LEU A 119 -28.70 39.54 48.33
N HIS A 120 -30.01 39.48 48.62
CA HIS A 120 -30.71 38.22 48.83
C HIS A 120 -30.68 37.31 47.59
N ALA A 121 -30.95 37.86 46.39
CA ALA A 121 -30.94 37.09 45.15
C ALA A 121 -29.54 36.54 44.82
N VAL A 122 -28.47 37.32 45.06
CA VAL A 122 -27.09 36.86 44.89
C VAL A 122 -26.75 35.74 45.87
N GLN A 123 -27.17 35.84 47.14
CA GLN A 123 -26.98 34.79 48.14
C GLN A 123 -27.73 33.50 47.77
N GLU A 124 -28.99 33.61 47.34
CA GLU A 124 -29.82 32.47 46.92
C GLU A 124 -29.24 31.76 45.68
N VAL A 125 -28.82 32.52 44.67
CA VAL A 125 -28.20 31.96 43.45
C VAL A 125 -26.84 31.34 43.76
N SER A 126 -26.01 31.96 44.61
CA SER A 126 -24.74 31.38 45.05
C SER A 126 -24.92 30.07 45.81
N GLY A 127 -25.93 30.00 46.70
CA GLY A 127 -26.34 28.76 47.37
C GLY A 127 -26.68 27.66 46.36
N LYS A 128 -27.61 27.94 45.43
CA LYS A 128 -28.02 27.01 44.37
C LYS A 128 -26.87 26.57 43.47
N ILE A 129 -25.92 27.46 43.15
CA ILE A 129 -24.72 27.11 42.38
C ILE A 129 -23.83 26.14 43.16
N SER A 130 -23.68 26.32 44.48
CA SER A 130 -22.89 25.38 45.29
C SER A 130 -23.56 24.01 45.43
N GLU A 131 -24.88 23.94 45.58
CA GLU A 131 -25.68 22.69 45.57
C GLU A 131 -25.66 21.99 44.21
N LEU A 132 -25.75 22.74 43.10
CA LEU A 132 -25.63 22.18 41.75
C LEU A 132 -24.21 21.67 41.49
N LYS A 133 -23.18 22.35 42.00
CA LYS A 133 -21.80 21.89 41.87
C LYS A 133 -21.56 20.58 42.62
N THR A 134 -21.98 20.48 43.88
CA THR A 134 -21.82 19.24 44.66
C THR A 134 -22.58 18.06 44.05
N THR A 135 -23.79 18.28 43.54
CA THR A 135 -24.56 17.24 42.84
C THR A 135 -23.95 16.83 41.50
N ILE A 136 -23.37 17.76 40.73
CA ILE A 136 -22.61 17.44 39.51
C ILE A 136 -21.33 16.66 39.84
N ASP A 137 -20.56 17.09 40.85
CA ASP A 137 -19.32 16.43 41.26
C ASP A 137 -19.60 14.99 41.75
N MET A 138 -20.68 14.79 42.53
CA MET A 138 -21.18 13.45 42.89
C MET A 138 -21.61 12.62 41.68
N GLY A 139 -22.32 13.22 40.72
CA GLY A 139 -22.75 12.55 39.49
C GLY A 139 -21.59 12.12 38.59
N LEU A 140 -20.56 12.96 38.46
CA LEU A 140 -19.32 12.64 37.74
C LEU A 140 -18.54 11.52 38.44
N ALA A 141 -18.37 11.59 39.76
CA ALA A 141 -17.71 10.53 40.52
C ALA A 141 -18.44 9.18 40.40
N HIS A 142 -19.78 9.20 40.41
CA HIS A 142 -20.58 7.99 40.20
C HIS A 142 -20.45 7.43 38.77
N ARG A 143 -20.53 8.30 37.76
CA ARG A 143 -20.30 7.93 36.35
C ARG A 143 -18.92 7.31 36.16
N ASP A 144 -17.87 7.92 36.73
CA ASP A 144 -16.50 7.47 36.58
C ASP A 144 -16.24 6.15 37.32
N SER A 145 -16.96 5.88 38.41
CA SER A 145 -16.98 4.57 39.08
C SER A 145 -17.63 3.50 38.20
N ILE A 146 -18.79 3.80 37.60
CA ILE A 146 -19.45 2.89 36.65
C ILE A 146 -18.57 2.63 35.43
N LEU A 147 -17.96 3.66 34.85
CA LEU A 147 -17.07 3.53 33.69
C LEU A 147 -15.85 2.67 33.99
N LYS A 148 -15.28 2.74 35.21
CA LYS A 148 -14.18 1.85 35.63
C LYS A 148 -14.61 0.39 35.73
N ASN A 149 -15.80 0.13 36.28
CA ASN A 149 -16.35 -1.23 36.36
C ASN A 149 -16.71 -1.80 34.98
N ILE A 150 -17.25 -0.97 34.08
CA ILE A 150 -17.53 -1.41 32.70
C ILE A 150 -16.20 -1.63 31.95
N ALA A 151 -15.18 -0.79 32.15
CA ALA A 151 -13.91 -0.90 31.44
C ALA A 151 -13.12 -2.19 31.72
N SER A 152 -13.26 -2.81 32.90
CA SER A 152 -12.63 -4.12 33.16
C SER A 152 -13.29 -5.27 32.40
N ASP A 153 -14.60 -5.19 32.20
CA ASP A 153 -15.41 -6.30 31.72
C ASP A 153 -15.73 -6.17 30.22
N PHE A 154 -15.69 -4.95 29.69
CA PHE A 154 -16.04 -4.60 28.30
C PHE A 154 -15.24 -5.40 27.26
N GLU A 155 -13.94 -5.58 27.46
CA GLU A 155 -13.10 -6.36 26.53
C GLU A 155 -13.54 -7.83 26.45
N GLN A 156 -13.90 -8.42 27.61
CA GLN A 156 -14.41 -9.79 27.69
C GLN A 156 -15.79 -9.92 27.04
N TRP A 157 -16.70 -8.98 27.32
CA TRP A 157 -18.04 -8.95 26.72
C TRP A 157 -17.97 -8.75 25.20
N ASN A 158 -17.12 -7.84 24.71
CA ASN A 158 -16.93 -7.61 23.27
C ASN A 158 -16.39 -8.88 22.58
N HIS A 159 -15.39 -9.54 23.17
CA HIS A 159 -14.90 -10.83 22.66
C HIS A 159 -15.97 -11.93 22.67
N LEU A 160 -16.86 -11.98 23.66
CA LEU A 160 -17.94 -12.97 23.72
C LEU A 160 -18.98 -12.70 22.63
N VAL A 161 -19.49 -11.46 22.53
CA VAL A 161 -20.48 -11.05 21.53
C VAL A 161 -19.99 -11.28 20.11
N LYS A 162 -18.70 -11.01 19.81
CA LYS A 162 -18.11 -11.33 18.50
C LYS A 162 -18.07 -12.82 18.20
N LYS A 163 -17.68 -13.65 19.17
CA LYS A 163 -17.65 -15.12 19.00
C LYS A 163 -19.05 -15.65 18.71
N GLU A 164 -20.05 -15.20 19.48
CA GLU A 164 -21.45 -15.56 19.23
C GLU A 164 -21.92 -15.08 17.86
N LYS A 165 -21.70 -13.81 17.50
CA LYS A 165 -22.05 -13.25 16.19
C LYS A 165 -21.44 -14.07 15.04
N ALA A 166 -20.16 -14.44 15.16
CA ALA A 166 -19.47 -15.25 14.16
C ALA A 166 -20.05 -16.66 14.07
N ILE A 167 -20.34 -17.32 15.19
CA ILE A 167 -21.02 -18.63 15.22
C ILE A 167 -22.40 -18.53 14.55
N TYR A 168 -23.22 -17.54 14.90
CA TYR A 168 -24.54 -17.36 14.27
C TYR A 168 -24.43 -17.04 12.77
N HIS A 169 -23.43 -16.27 12.35
CA HIS A 169 -23.19 -16.00 10.93
C HIS A 169 -22.82 -17.28 10.16
N THR A 170 -21.94 -18.12 10.72
CA THR A 170 -21.60 -19.43 10.14
C THR A 170 -22.79 -20.38 10.13
N LEU A 171 -23.58 -20.44 11.22
CA LEU A 171 -24.81 -21.24 11.27
C LEU A 171 -25.83 -20.82 10.20
N ASN A 172 -25.90 -19.52 9.87
CA ASN A 172 -26.77 -18.99 8.82
C ASN A 172 -26.28 -19.30 7.38
N MET A 173 -25.05 -19.79 7.20
CA MET A 173 -24.56 -20.32 5.93
C MET A 173 -24.88 -21.82 5.75
N LEU A 174 -25.40 -22.50 6.78
CA LEU A 174 -25.73 -23.92 6.74
C LEU A 174 -27.16 -24.14 6.23
N SER A 175 -27.38 -25.25 5.52
CA SER A 175 -28.73 -25.63 5.10
C SER A 175 -29.44 -26.40 6.22
N VAL A 176 -30.75 -26.13 6.39
CA VAL A 176 -31.57 -26.72 7.45
C VAL A 176 -32.39 -27.88 6.88
N ASP A 177 -32.10 -29.11 7.30
CA ASP A 177 -32.98 -30.26 7.03
C ASP A 177 -34.17 -30.21 8.00
N VAL A 178 -35.30 -29.71 7.48
CA VAL A 178 -36.57 -29.59 8.20
C VAL A 178 -37.09 -30.94 8.71
N THR A 179 -36.75 -32.05 8.03
CA THR A 179 -37.27 -33.39 8.38
C THR A 179 -36.56 -33.99 9.58
N LYS A 180 -35.23 -33.85 9.66
CA LYS A 180 -34.40 -34.42 10.74
C LYS A 180 -34.07 -33.42 11.85
N LYS A 181 -34.34 -32.12 11.64
CA LYS A 181 -33.86 -31.01 12.48
C LYS A 181 -32.33 -30.98 12.59
N CYS A 182 -31.66 -31.41 11.51
CA CYS A 182 -30.20 -31.38 11.40
C CYS A 182 -29.78 -30.20 10.52
N LEU A 183 -28.57 -29.70 10.79
CA LEU A 183 -27.90 -28.75 9.90
C LEU A 183 -26.97 -29.54 8.99
N VAL A 184 -27.01 -29.26 7.69
CA VAL A 184 -26.09 -29.80 6.70
C VAL A 184 -25.10 -28.70 6.33
N ALA A 185 -23.83 -29.06 6.34
CA ALA A 185 -22.71 -28.14 6.14
C ALA A 185 -21.81 -28.69 5.04
N GLU A 186 -21.64 -27.91 3.98
CA GLU A 186 -20.65 -28.16 2.93
C GLU A 186 -19.53 -27.13 3.09
N GLY A 187 -18.29 -27.55 2.92
CA GLY A 187 -17.15 -26.69 3.20
C GLY A 187 -15.82 -27.33 2.85
N TRP A 188 -14.91 -26.50 2.34
CA TRP A 188 -13.57 -26.92 1.97
C TRP A 188 -12.70 -27.15 3.20
N SER A 189 -12.05 -28.31 3.26
CA SER A 189 -11.05 -28.62 4.29
C SER A 189 -9.76 -29.18 3.65
N PRO A 190 -8.57 -28.84 4.16
CA PRO A 190 -7.34 -29.45 3.70
C PRO A 190 -7.33 -30.94 4.01
N ILE A 191 -6.89 -31.76 3.05
CA ILE A 191 -6.89 -33.24 3.17
C ILE A 191 -6.17 -33.71 4.45
N PHE A 192 -5.07 -33.06 4.83
CA PHE A 192 -4.29 -33.38 6.04
C PHE A 192 -5.03 -33.06 7.37
N ALA A 193 -6.03 -32.17 7.34
CA ALA A 193 -6.78 -31.74 8.51
C ALA A 193 -8.07 -32.55 8.74
N SER A 194 -8.51 -33.35 7.77
CA SER A 194 -9.73 -34.19 7.83
C SER A 194 -9.83 -35.01 9.13
N ILE A 195 -8.75 -35.70 9.52
CA ILE A 195 -8.67 -36.50 10.76
C ILE A 195 -8.85 -35.62 12.00
N GLN A 196 -8.23 -34.43 12.03
CA GLN A 196 -8.33 -33.49 13.16
C GLN A 196 -9.75 -32.94 13.32
N ILE A 197 -10.44 -32.69 12.20
CA ILE A 197 -11.84 -32.26 12.18
C ILE A 197 -12.75 -33.39 12.69
N GLN A 198 -12.52 -34.63 12.24
CA GLN A 198 -13.29 -35.79 12.69
C GLN A 198 -13.14 -36.01 14.21
N ASP A 199 -11.92 -35.94 14.75
CA ASP A 199 -11.68 -36.02 16.19
C ASP A 199 -12.36 -34.87 16.96
N ALA A 200 -12.34 -33.64 16.43
CA ALA A 200 -12.97 -32.49 17.07
C ALA A 200 -14.51 -32.63 17.11
N LEU A 201 -15.12 -33.13 16.03
CA LEU A 201 -16.54 -33.43 15.95
C LEU A 201 -16.95 -34.55 16.93
N GLN A 202 -16.12 -35.60 17.07
CA GLN A 202 -16.35 -36.66 18.07
C GLN A 202 -16.29 -36.13 19.50
N ARG A 203 -15.29 -35.28 19.82
CA ARG A 203 -15.20 -34.62 21.15
C ARG A 203 -16.42 -33.75 21.43
N ALA A 204 -16.83 -32.90 20.48
CA ALA A 204 -18.02 -32.05 20.63
C ALA A 204 -19.31 -32.87 20.81
N THR A 205 -19.43 -34.03 20.14
CA THR A 205 -20.55 -34.96 20.32
C THR A 205 -20.57 -35.56 21.74
N LEU A 206 -19.40 -35.92 22.27
CA LEU A 206 -19.25 -36.47 23.62
C LEU A 206 -19.54 -35.43 24.72
N ASP A 207 -19.02 -34.21 24.57
CA ASP A 207 -19.21 -33.11 25.52
C ASP A 207 -20.67 -32.64 25.57
N SER A 208 -21.34 -32.58 24.41
CA SER A 208 -22.77 -32.22 24.31
C SER A 208 -23.73 -33.32 24.77
N LYS A 209 -23.24 -34.56 24.97
CA LYS A 209 -24.03 -35.76 25.30
C LYS A 209 -25.18 -36.02 24.31
N SER A 210 -24.98 -35.63 23.04
CA SER A 210 -25.92 -35.88 21.96
C SER A 210 -26.08 -37.38 21.70
N GLN A 211 -27.32 -37.84 21.49
CA GLN A 211 -27.58 -39.19 20.97
C GLN A 211 -27.38 -39.30 19.46
N VAL A 212 -27.35 -38.17 18.74
CA VAL A 212 -27.10 -38.11 17.30
C VAL A 212 -25.61 -37.90 17.09
N GLY A 213 -24.95 -38.88 16.46
CA GLY A 213 -23.55 -38.78 16.07
C GLY A 213 -23.34 -37.81 14.90
N SER A 214 -22.25 -37.06 14.93
CA SER A 214 -21.81 -36.24 13.81
C SER A 214 -21.42 -37.11 12.61
N ILE A 215 -22.04 -36.86 11.45
CA ILE A 215 -21.72 -37.54 10.18
C ILE A 215 -20.73 -36.67 9.42
N PHE A 216 -19.55 -37.19 9.10
CA PHE A 216 -18.56 -36.55 8.24
C PHE A 216 -18.37 -37.42 7.00
N GLN A 217 -18.71 -36.87 5.83
CA GLN A 217 -18.59 -37.54 4.54
C GLN A 217 -17.77 -36.68 3.58
N VAL A 218 -16.81 -37.29 2.89
CA VAL A 218 -16.05 -36.62 1.83
C VAL A 218 -16.89 -36.64 0.56
N LEU A 219 -17.27 -35.46 0.08
CA LEU A 219 -17.97 -35.26 -1.18
C LEU A 219 -16.95 -35.00 -2.31
N ASN A 220 -17.16 -35.59 -3.48
CA ASN A 220 -16.39 -35.30 -4.69
C ASN A 220 -17.20 -34.35 -5.57
N THR A 221 -16.83 -33.06 -5.60
CA THR A 221 -17.46 -32.05 -6.45
C THR A 221 -16.60 -31.76 -7.69
N LYS A 222 -17.18 -31.06 -8.68
CA LYS A 222 -16.48 -30.56 -9.87
C LYS A 222 -16.01 -29.10 -9.73
N GLU A 223 -16.45 -28.42 -8.68
CA GLU A 223 -16.09 -27.02 -8.41
C GLU A 223 -14.60 -26.86 -8.14
N SER A 224 -14.05 -25.69 -8.47
CA SER A 224 -12.66 -25.35 -8.14
C SER A 224 -12.53 -25.15 -6.62
N PRO A 225 -11.68 -25.93 -5.92
CA PRO A 225 -11.44 -25.71 -4.50
C PRO A 225 -10.53 -24.49 -4.26
N PRO A 226 -10.56 -23.90 -3.05
CA PRO A 226 -9.73 -22.76 -2.69
C PRO A 226 -8.25 -23.13 -2.62
N THR A 227 -7.38 -22.17 -2.94
CA THR A 227 -5.93 -22.35 -2.86
C THR A 227 -5.42 -22.01 -1.46
N TYR A 228 -4.66 -22.94 -0.87
CA TYR A 228 -4.02 -22.80 0.44
C TYR A 228 -2.51 -23.07 0.33
N PHE A 229 -1.71 -22.12 0.82
CA PHE A 229 -0.26 -22.27 0.96
C PHE A 229 0.12 -22.31 2.44
N GLN A 230 0.92 -23.32 2.84
CA GLN A 230 1.51 -23.37 4.17
C GLN A 230 2.67 -22.37 4.24
N THR A 231 2.42 -21.20 4.81
CA THR A 231 3.43 -20.15 4.97
C THR A 231 4.11 -20.24 6.34
N ASN A 232 5.43 -20.02 6.34
CA ASN A 232 6.20 -19.75 7.55
C ASN A 232 6.30 -18.23 7.75
N LYS A 233 6.68 -17.77 8.95
CA LYS A 233 6.94 -16.34 9.25
C LYS A 233 7.83 -15.62 8.22
N PHE A 234 8.75 -16.36 7.59
CA PHE A 234 9.65 -15.83 6.55
C PHE A 234 8.96 -15.73 5.18
N THR A 235 8.10 -16.70 4.82
CA THR A 235 7.49 -16.78 3.48
C THR A 235 6.14 -16.07 3.40
N SER A 236 5.48 -15.75 4.52
CA SER A 236 4.18 -15.06 4.53
C SER A 236 4.25 -13.70 3.80
N ALA A 237 5.24 -12.86 4.12
CA ALA A 237 5.41 -11.56 3.49
C ALA A 237 5.63 -11.64 1.96
N PHE A 238 6.40 -12.64 1.49
CA PHE A 238 6.56 -12.88 0.06
C PHE A 238 5.29 -13.43 -0.60
N GLN A 239 4.50 -14.23 0.12
CA GLN A 239 3.22 -14.74 -0.35
C GLN A 239 2.18 -13.62 -0.43
N GLU A 240 2.12 -12.72 0.54
CA GLU A 240 1.23 -11.55 0.53
C GLU A 240 1.50 -10.62 -0.66
N ILE A 241 2.78 -10.39 -1.01
CA ILE A 241 3.18 -9.63 -2.22
C ILE A 241 2.76 -10.33 -3.52
N VAL A 242 2.66 -11.66 -3.52
CA VAL A 242 2.15 -12.45 -4.66
C VAL A 242 0.62 -12.41 -4.71
N ASP A 243 -0.03 -12.71 -3.59
CA ASP A 243 -1.50 -12.74 -3.44
C ASP A 243 -2.15 -11.38 -3.77
N ALA A 244 -1.41 -10.27 -3.59
CA ALA A 244 -1.84 -8.92 -3.93
C ALA A 244 -1.94 -8.65 -5.46
N TYR A 245 -1.32 -9.47 -6.31
CA TYR A 245 -1.50 -9.41 -7.76
C TYR A 245 -2.71 -10.23 -8.23
N GLY A 246 -2.91 -11.39 -7.60
CA GLY A 246 -3.99 -12.34 -7.84
C GLY A 246 -3.79 -13.56 -6.96
N VAL A 247 -4.77 -14.47 -6.90
CA VAL A 247 -4.64 -15.72 -6.14
C VAL A 247 -4.42 -16.87 -7.10
N ALA A 248 -3.46 -17.74 -6.77
CA ALA A 248 -3.09 -18.84 -7.66
C ALA A 248 -4.25 -19.81 -7.83
N LYS A 249 -4.41 -20.36 -9.03
CA LYS A 249 -5.39 -21.41 -9.32
C LYS A 249 -5.05 -22.68 -8.54
N TYR A 250 -6.04 -23.52 -8.27
CA TYR A 250 -5.83 -24.73 -7.48
C TYR A 250 -4.77 -25.66 -8.11
N GLN A 251 -3.78 -26.05 -7.32
CA GLN A 251 -2.60 -26.83 -7.73
C GLN A 251 -1.69 -26.19 -8.80
N GLU A 252 -1.83 -24.88 -9.05
CA GLU A 252 -0.89 -24.12 -9.89
C GLU A 252 0.49 -23.95 -9.21
N ALA A 253 1.54 -23.79 -10.02
CA ALA A 253 2.90 -23.56 -9.53
C ALA A 253 3.02 -22.20 -8.83
N ASN A 254 3.28 -22.21 -7.52
CA ASN A 254 3.40 -20.98 -6.72
C ASN A 254 4.61 -20.13 -7.16
N PRO A 255 4.42 -18.90 -7.68
CA PRO A 255 5.52 -18.02 -8.07
C PRO A 255 6.37 -17.55 -6.89
N GLY A 256 5.79 -17.47 -5.68
CA GLY A 256 6.42 -16.94 -4.47
C GLY A 256 7.73 -17.64 -4.09
N VAL A 257 7.87 -18.93 -4.39
CA VAL A 257 9.10 -19.71 -4.13
C VAL A 257 10.29 -19.13 -4.90
N PHE A 258 10.09 -18.70 -6.14
CA PHE A 258 11.13 -18.03 -6.94
C PHE A 258 11.30 -16.58 -6.49
N THR A 259 10.19 -15.86 -6.27
CA THR A 259 10.17 -14.46 -5.81
C THR A 259 11.04 -14.23 -4.57
N ILE A 260 11.07 -15.17 -3.60
CA ILE A 260 11.94 -15.10 -2.40
C ILE A 260 13.42 -14.76 -2.73
N VAL A 261 13.94 -15.23 -3.88
CA VAL A 261 15.31 -14.99 -4.31
C VAL A 261 15.39 -13.97 -5.45
N THR A 262 14.53 -14.09 -6.46
CA THR A 262 14.61 -13.23 -7.66
C THR A 262 14.21 -11.79 -7.37
N PHE A 263 13.25 -11.54 -6.47
CA PHE A 263 12.80 -10.19 -6.15
C PHE A 263 13.89 -9.38 -5.42
N PRO A 264 14.48 -9.86 -4.31
CA PRO A 264 15.62 -9.19 -3.69
C PRO A 264 16.83 -9.02 -4.60
N PHE A 265 17.08 -9.98 -5.50
CA PHE A 265 18.20 -9.89 -6.44
C PHE A 265 18.00 -8.81 -7.51
N LEU A 266 16.81 -8.68 -8.11
CA LEU A 266 16.54 -7.59 -9.06
C LEU A 266 16.58 -6.23 -8.37
N PHE A 267 16.01 -6.11 -7.17
CA PHE A 267 16.11 -4.90 -6.35
C PHE A 267 17.58 -4.51 -6.16
N ALA A 268 18.44 -5.46 -5.79
CA ALA A 268 19.86 -5.23 -5.55
C ALA A 268 20.64 -4.78 -6.79
N VAL A 269 20.23 -5.17 -8.00
CA VAL A 269 20.82 -4.66 -9.25
C VAL A 269 20.48 -3.18 -9.46
N MET A 270 19.28 -2.75 -9.04
CA MET A 270 18.85 -1.34 -9.08
C MET A 270 19.49 -0.51 -7.96
N PHE A 271 19.62 -1.08 -6.76
CA PHE A 271 20.11 -0.43 -5.54
C PHE A 271 21.46 -1.05 -5.12
N GLY A 272 22.47 -0.83 -5.97
CA GLY A 272 23.76 -1.53 -5.93
C GLY A 272 24.87 -0.78 -5.18
N ASP A 273 24.63 -0.38 -3.93
CA ASP A 273 25.65 0.20 -3.04
C ASP A 273 25.65 -0.56 -1.71
N TRP A 274 26.82 -1.08 -1.30
CA TRP A 274 26.93 -1.90 -0.10
C TRP A 274 26.98 -1.09 1.20
N GLY A 275 27.35 0.18 1.16
CA GLY A 275 27.22 1.12 2.28
C GLY A 275 25.76 1.42 2.59
N HIS A 276 24.97 1.75 1.56
CA HIS A 276 23.52 1.89 1.68
C HIS A 276 22.84 0.56 2.10
N GLY A 277 23.28 -0.57 1.53
CA GLY A 277 22.82 -1.91 1.92
C GLY A 277 23.08 -2.25 3.39
N ILE A 278 24.24 -1.86 3.96
CA ILE A 278 24.54 -2.01 5.39
C ILE A 278 23.58 -1.18 6.26
N CYS A 279 23.22 0.05 5.85
CA CYS A 279 22.24 0.86 6.56
C CYS A 279 20.85 0.21 6.59
N LEU A 280 20.38 -0.31 5.44
CA LEU A 280 19.12 -1.07 5.37
C LEU A 280 19.16 -2.35 6.22
N LEU A 281 20.30 -3.07 6.22
CA LEU A 281 20.48 -4.28 7.02
C LEU A 281 20.39 -3.97 8.52
N LEU A 282 21.05 -2.90 8.98
CA LEU A 282 21.05 -2.49 10.39
C LEU A 282 19.65 -2.05 10.85
N ALA A 283 18.95 -1.25 10.04
CA ALA A 283 17.57 -0.83 10.30
C ALA A 283 16.63 -2.05 10.41
N THR A 284 16.78 -3.03 9.50
CA THR A 284 15.95 -4.24 9.50
C THR A 284 16.28 -5.17 10.66
N LEU A 285 17.55 -5.34 11.00
CA LEU A 285 17.99 -6.13 12.15
C LEU A 285 17.42 -5.56 13.46
N TYR A 286 17.34 -4.24 13.58
CA TYR A 286 16.69 -3.57 14.71
C TYR A 286 15.18 -3.88 14.82
N LEU A 287 14.45 -3.92 13.69
CA LEU A 287 13.05 -4.35 13.66
C LEU A 287 12.88 -5.83 14.08
N ILE A 288 13.77 -6.71 13.60
CA ILE A 288 13.74 -8.14 13.94
C ILE A 288 14.05 -8.36 15.43
N ILE A 289 15.07 -7.70 15.99
CA ILE A 289 15.41 -7.80 17.42
C ILE A 289 14.25 -7.33 18.32
N ARG A 290 13.45 -6.36 17.86
CA ARG A 290 12.29 -5.84 18.61
C ARG A 290 10.96 -6.49 18.26
N GLU A 291 10.94 -7.62 17.53
CA GLU A 291 9.70 -8.31 17.06
C GLU A 291 8.64 -8.41 18.16
N LYS A 292 8.98 -8.93 19.35
CA LYS A 292 8.04 -9.14 20.46
C LYS A 292 7.44 -7.85 21.04
N LYS A 293 8.11 -6.71 20.92
CA LYS A 293 7.66 -5.42 21.45
C LYS A 293 6.84 -4.65 20.41
N LEU A 294 7.23 -4.74 19.12
CA LEU A 294 6.47 -4.13 18.03
C LEU A 294 5.16 -4.89 17.80
N ALA A 295 5.16 -6.23 17.85
CA ALA A 295 3.96 -7.04 17.68
C ALA A 295 2.90 -6.86 18.79
N SER A 296 3.24 -6.19 19.90
CA SER A 296 2.29 -5.86 20.98
C SER A 296 1.84 -4.39 20.97
N GLN A 297 2.19 -3.63 19.93
CA GLN A 297 1.84 -2.21 19.80
C GLN A 297 1.19 -1.98 18.44
N LYS A 298 0.04 -1.29 18.41
CA LYS A 298 -0.51 -0.78 17.15
C LYS A 298 0.50 0.22 16.57
N LEU A 299 1.16 -0.18 15.48
CA LEU A 299 2.02 0.68 14.68
C LEU A 299 1.12 1.45 13.70
N GLY A 300 1.53 2.65 13.29
CA GLY A 300 0.84 3.33 12.18
C GLY A 300 1.09 2.59 10.86
N ASP A 301 0.17 2.71 9.91
CA ASP A 301 0.03 1.89 8.69
C ASP A 301 1.36 1.65 7.95
N ILE A 302 2.18 2.70 7.79
CA ILE A 302 3.50 2.64 7.12
C ILE A 302 4.48 1.76 7.90
N MET A 303 4.50 1.88 9.22
CA MET A 303 5.37 1.10 10.11
C MET A 303 4.90 -0.35 10.20
N GLU A 304 3.60 -0.61 10.12
CA GLU A 304 3.04 -1.96 10.06
C GLU A 304 3.39 -2.66 8.74
N MET A 305 3.19 -1.99 7.60
CA MET A 305 3.61 -2.51 6.28
C MET A 305 5.11 -2.86 6.27
N MET A 306 5.96 -1.99 6.83
CA MET A 306 7.39 -2.25 6.97
C MET A 306 7.70 -3.42 7.93
N PHE A 307 6.89 -3.61 8.98
CA PHE A 307 7.04 -4.69 9.95
C PHE A 307 6.63 -6.05 9.37
N GLY A 308 5.54 -6.11 8.59
CA GLY A 308 5.16 -7.28 7.79
C GLY A 308 6.27 -7.64 6.79
N GLY A 309 6.75 -6.66 6.03
CA GLY A 309 7.83 -6.80 5.05
C GLY A 309 9.24 -7.07 5.61
N ARG A 310 9.44 -7.20 6.93
CA ARG A 310 10.78 -7.23 7.57
C ARG A 310 11.76 -8.24 6.95
N TYR A 311 11.31 -9.45 6.61
CA TYR A 311 12.18 -10.46 6.00
C TYR A 311 12.50 -10.17 4.53
N VAL A 312 11.62 -9.47 3.82
CA VAL A 312 11.86 -9.01 2.44
C VAL A 312 12.96 -7.95 2.44
N ILE A 313 12.88 -6.96 3.32
CA ILE A 313 13.89 -5.89 3.45
C ILE A 313 15.25 -6.47 3.87
N MET A 314 15.26 -7.49 4.75
CA MET A 314 16.49 -8.19 5.14
C MET A 314 17.17 -8.85 3.94
N MET A 315 16.42 -9.58 3.11
CA MET A 315 16.97 -10.21 1.90
C MET A 315 17.43 -9.16 0.87
N MET A 316 16.66 -8.09 0.68
CA MET A 316 17.03 -6.97 -0.21
C MET A 316 18.36 -6.34 0.21
N ALA A 317 18.56 -6.09 1.51
CA ALA A 317 19.80 -5.54 2.04
C ALA A 317 21.01 -6.48 1.85
N VAL A 318 20.84 -7.80 2.09
CA VAL A 318 21.92 -8.79 1.88
C VAL A 318 22.32 -8.88 0.40
N PHE A 319 21.35 -8.90 -0.52
CA PHE A 319 21.65 -8.91 -1.96
C PHE A 319 22.22 -7.56 -2.44
N SER A 320 21.78 -6.42 -1.90
CA SER A 320 22.31 -5.08 -2.20
C SER A 320 23.78 -4.95 -1.77
N ILE A 321 24.16 -5.55 -0.63
CA ILE A 321 25.58 -5.67 -0.24
C ILE A 321 26.37 -6.50 -1.26
N TYR A 322 25.81 -7.63 -1.72
CA TYR A 322 26.47 -8.47 -2.72
C TYR A 322 26.65 -7.77 -4.08
N THR A 323 25.64 -7.07 -4.60
CA THR A 323 25.75 -6.33 -5.86
C THR A 323 26.60 -5.07 -5.73
N GLY A 324 26.53 -4.37 -4.58
CA GLY A 324 27.39 -3.22 -4.29
C GLY A 324 28.87 -3.57 -4.20
N LEU A 325 29.22 -4.77 -3.71
CA LEU A 325 30.59 -5.30 -3.79
C LEU A 325 31.01 -5.68 -5.22
N ILE A 326 30.07 -6.04 -6.11
CA ILE A 326 30.34 -6.29 -7.54
C ILE A 326 30.56 -4.97 -8.29
N TYR A 327 29.75 -3.93 -8.02
CA TYR A 327 29.96 -2.60 -8.61
C TYR A 327 31.13 -1.86 -7.98
N ASN A 328 31.52 -2.22 -6.75
CA ASN A 328 32.60 -1.62 -5.96
C ASN A 328 32.33 -0.15 -5.58
N GLU A 329 31.05 0.17 -5.33
CA GLU A 329 30.55 1.50 -4.96
C GLU A 329 30.19 1.53 -3.45
N PHE A 330 30.86 2.37 -2.64
CA PHE A 330 30.54 2.62 -1.23
C PHE A 330 30.30 4.11 -0.98
N PHE A 331 29.05 4.58 -0.90
CA PHE A 331 28.72 6.01 -0.86
C PHE A 331 29.50 6.80 -1.94
N SER A 332 29.55 6.23 -3.16
CA SER A 332 30.32 6.70 -4.31
C SER A 332 31.85 6.72 -4.18
N VAL A 333 32.44 6.01 -3.21
CA VAL A 333 33.89 5.82 -3.07
C VAL A 333 34.30 4.38 -3.43
N PRO A 334 35.30 4.17 -4.30
CA PRO A 334 35.79 2.83 -4.66
C PRO A 334 36.74 2.23 -3.61
N PHE A 335 36.72 0.90 -3.46
CA PHE A 335 37.67 0.18 -2.59
C PHE A 335 38.59 -0.79 -3.36
N GLY A 336 39.90 -0.67 -3.12
CA GLY A 336 40.92 -1.61 -3.62
C GLY A 336 41.01 -2.92 -2.82
N LEU A 337 39.87 -3.56 -2.56
CA LEU A 337 39.72 -4.61 -1.54
C LEU A 337 40.27 -5.99 -1.96
N PHE A 338 40.22 -6.32 -3.26
CA PHE A 338 40.51 -7.67 -3.78
C PHE A 338 41.80 -7.79 -4.62
N GLY A 339 42.57 -6.72 -4.79
CA GLY A 339 43.85 -6.78 -5.48
C GLY A 339 44.37 -5.44 -5.99
N LYS A 340 45.48 -5.49 -6.73
CA LYS A 340 45.97 -4.36 -7.53
C LYS A 340 45.19 -4.30 -8.84
N SER A 341 44.91 -3.10 -9.32
CA SER A 341 44.18 -2.87 -10.57
C SER A 341 44.80 -3.57 -11.78
N ALA A 342 43.92 -3.98 -12.70
CA ALA A 342 44.23 -4.47 -14.04
C ALA A 342 44.74 -3.33 -14.93
N TYR A 343 44.23 -2.12 -14.69
CA TYR A 343 44.56 -0.90 -15.42
C TYR A 343 45.50 0.00 -14.61
N ALA A 344 46.43 0.66 -15.30
CA ALA A 344 47.31 1.65 -14.69
C ALA A 344 47.64 2.79 -15.67
N CYS A 345 47.71 4.01 -15.14
CA CYS A 345 48.23 5.16 -15.85
C CYS A 345 49.76 5.06 -15.99
N ARG A 346 50.30 5.37 -17.17
CA ARG A 346 51.74 5.32 -17.42
C ARG A 346 52.50 6.53 -16.87
N ASP A 347 51.85 7.70 -16.87
CA ASP A 347 52.36 8.98 -16.38
C ASP A 347 51.33 9.70 -15.50
N SER A 348 51.79 10.63 -14.66
CA SER A 348 50.95 11.44 -13.76
C SER A 348 50.07 12.48 -14.47
N SER A 349 50.29 12.74 -15.76
CA SER A 349 49.46 13.60 -16.62
C SER A 349 48.22 12.88 -17.19
N CYS A 350 48.07 11.58 -16.94
CA CYS A 350 47.03 10.75 -17.55
C CYS A 350 45.60 11.03 -17.02
N SER A 351 45.43 11.81 -15.93
CA SER A 351 44.09 12.27 -15.49
C SER A 351 43.46 13.27 -16.47
N ASP A 352 44.31 14.05 -17.15
CA ASP A 352 43.88 15.22 -17.92
C ASP A 352 43.99 14.98 -19.45
N ALA A 353 44.57 13.84 -19.85
CA ALA A 353 44.86 13.50 -21.24
C ALA A 353 43.63 12.92 -21.97
N THR A 354 43.21 13.55 -23.06
CA THR A 354 42.04 13.14 -23.87
C THR A 354 42.28 11.91 -24.75
N THR A 355 43.53 11.48 -24.95
CA THR A 355 43.92 10.69 -26.14
C THR A 355 44.40 9.27 -25.87
N GLU A 356 44.93 8.96 -24.69
CA GLU A 356 45.30 7.58 -24.32
C GLU A 356 44.61 7.18 -23.01
N GLY A 357 43.59 6.34 -23.13
CA GLY A 357 42.87 5.79 -21.99
C GLY A 357 43.67 4.69 -21.27
N LEU A 358 43.22 4.38 -20.06
CA LEU A 358 43.70 3.32 -19.18
C LEU A 358 44.24 2.09 -19.92
N LEU A 359 45.57 1.91 -19.87
CA LEU A 359 46.25 0.75 -20.43
C LEU A 359 46.00 -0.48 -19.53
N LYS A 360 45.61 -1.61 -20.13
CA LYS A 360 45.53 -2.90 -19.45
C LYS A 360 46.96 -3.41 -19.21
N VAL A 361 47.43 -3.30 -17.98
CA VAL A 361 48.80 -3.69 -17.58
C VAL A 361 48.84 -5.05 -16.89
N ARG A 362 47.70 -5.55 -16.38
CA ARG A 362 47.59 -6.85 -15.71
C ARG A 362 46.32 -7.62 -16.11
N ASP A 363 46.20 -8.84 -15.60
CA ASP A 363 45.00 -9.66 -15.69
C ASP A 363 43.78 -9.00 -15.03
N ALA A 364 42.59 -9.50 -15.35
CA ALA A 364 41.34 -8.92 -14.88
C ALA A 364 41.23 -8.91 -13.35
N TYR A 365 40.55 -7.89 -12.81
CA TYR A 365 40.34 -7.76 -11.37
C TYR A 365 39.55 -8.98 -10.83
N PRO A 366 39.96 -9.64 -9.72
CA PRO A 366 39.40 -10.94 -9.34
C PRO A 366 37.92 -10.94 -8.96
N PHE A 367 37.38 -9.81 -8.48
CA PHE A 367 35.99 -9.71 -8.03
C PHE A 367 35.46 -8.28 -8.20
N GLY A 368 34.41 -8.12 -9.00
CA GLY A 368 33.76 -6.82 -9.24
C GLY A 368 34.46 -5.93 -10.28
N VAL A 369 34.06 -4.67 -10.35
CA VAL A 369 34.65 -3.65 -11.24
C VAL A 369 35.98 -3.14 -10.68
N ASP A 370 36.96 -2.93 -11.58
CA ASP A 370 38.29 -2.41 -11.19
C ASP A 370 38.17 -0.98 -10.63
N PRO A 371 38.65 -0.72 -9.39
CA PRO A 371 38.59 0.59 -8.73
C PRO A 371 39.06 1.77 -9.60
N VAL A 372 40.01 1.56 -10.51
CA VAL A 372 40.66 2.62 -11.29
C VAL A 372 39.74 3.22 -12.37
N TRP A 373 38.59 2.60 -12.66
CA TRP A 373 37.58 3.24 -13.51
C TRP A 373 36.88 4.40 -12.82
N HIS A 374 36.71 4.36 -11.49
CA HIS A 374 36.08 5.44 -10.73
C HIS A 374 36.98 6.69 -10.69
N GLY A 375 36.41 7.84 -11.06
CA GLY A 375 37.11 9.10 -11.24
C GLY A 375 37.78 9.26 -12.62
N SER A 376 37.58 8.32 -13.55
CA SER A 376 38.06 8.44 -14.93
C SER A 376 37.01 9.12 -15.83
N ARG A 377 37.44 9.97 -16.77
CA ARG A 377 36.51 10.63 -17.71
C ARG A 377 35.76 9.67 -18.65
N SER A 378 36.17 8.39 -18.71
CA SER A 378 35.55 7.31 -19.48
C SER A 378 34.70 6.34 -18.63
N GLU A 379 34.52 6.62 -17.33
CA GLU A 379 33.70 5.84 -16.40
C GLU A 379 32.25 5.68 -16.86
N LEU A 380 31.53 6.79 -17.05
CA LEU A 380 30.10 6.79 -17.38
C LEU A 380 29.79 6.02 -18.69
N PRO A 381 30.51 6.20 -19.82
CA PRO A 381 30.33 5.37 -21.01
C PRO A 381 30.55 3.87 -20.77
N PHE A 382 31.53 3.51 -19.93
CA PHE A 382 31.83 2.11 -19.59
C PHE A 382 30.73 1.49 -18.71
N LEU A 383 30.39 2.12 -17.59
CA LEU A 383 29.36 1.65 -16.65
C LEU A 383 27.98 1.59 -17.31
N ASN A 384 27.62 2.58 -18.14
CA ASN A 384 26.41 2.54 -18.96
C ASN A 384 26.40 1.29 -19.85
N SER A 385 27.45 1.07 -20.64
CA SER A 385 27.54 -0.08 -21.55
C SER A 385 27.54 -1.43 -20.82
N LEU A 386 28.02 -1.49 -19.57
CA LEU A 386 28.04 -2.68 -18.72
C LEU A 386 26.66 -2.94 -18.09
N LYS A 387 26.14 -1.99 -17.31
CA LYS A 387 24.86 -2.10 -16.58
C LYS A 387 23.70 -2.35 -17.56
N MET A 388 23.68 -1.71 -18.74
CA MET A 388 22.68 -1.94 -19.80
C MET A 388 22.71 -3.38 -20.37
N LYS A 389 23.90 -3.95 -20.62
CA LYS A 389 24.02 -5.34 -21.11
C LYS A 389 23.64 -6.36 -20.04
N MET A 390 24.06 -6.12 -18.79
CA MET A 390 23.69 -6.94 -17.64
C MET A 390 22.16 -6.98 -17.45
N SER A 391 21.50 -5.83 -17.55
CA SER A 391 20.05 -5.68 -17.52
C SER A 391 19.34 -6.56 -18.57
N ILE A 392 19.83 -6.57 -19.82
CA ILE A 392 19.25 -7.41 -20.90
C ILE A 392 19.44 -8.90 -20.60
N LEU A 393 20.65 -9.31 -20.19
CA LEU A 393 20.95 -10.71 -19.86
C LEU A 393 20.07 -11.23 -18.71
N LEU A 394 19.88 -10.44 -17.65
CA LEU A 394 19.03 -10.80 -16.51
C LEU A 394 17.55 -10.89 -16.91
N GLY A 395 17.05 -9.94 -17.72
CA GLY A 395 15.67 -9.97 -18.21
C GLY A 395 15.36 -11.20 -19.05
N VAL A 396 16.22 -11.54 -20.01
CA VAL A 396 16.05 -12.73 -20.85
C VAL A 396 16.16 -14.02 -20.03
N ALA A 397 17.04 -14.08 -19.03
CA ALA A 397 17.13 -15.21 -18.12
C ALA A 397 15.85 -15.39 -17.28
N GLN A 398 15.31 -14.32 -16.70
CA GLN A 398 14.08 -14.37 -15.90
C GLN A 398 12.85 -14.70 -16.75
N MET A 399 12.72 -14.14 -17.95
CA MET A 399 11.62 -14.47 -18.87
C MET A 399 11.66 -15.95 -19.32
N ASN A 400 12.86 -16.48 -19.60
CA ASN A 400 13.02 -17.90 -19.89
C ASN A 400 12.64 -18.78 -18.68
N LEU A 401 12.99 -18.39 -17.45
CA LEU A 401 12.56 -19.09 -16.23
C LEU A 401 11.02 -19.14 -16.12
N GLY A 402 10.33 -18.04 -16.38
CA GLY A 402 8.86 -17.99 -16.38
C GLY A 402 8.23 -18.95 -17.40
N ILE A 403 8.75 -19.00 -18.63
CA ILE A 403 8.29 -19.93 -19.68
C ILE A 403 8.55 -21.40 -19.28
N VAL A 404 9.68 -21.69 -18.60
CA VAL A 404 9.98 -23.02 -18.07
C VAL A 404 9.01 -23.43 -16.94
N ILE A 405 8.55 -22.51 -16.09
CA ILE A 405 7.52 -22.79 -15.08
C ILE A 405 6.18 -23.14 -15.75
N SER A 406 5.81 -22.46 -16.84
CA SER A 406 4.63 -22.77 -17.66
C SER A 406 4.65 -24.22 -18.18
N TYR A 407 5.81 -24.73 -18.61
CA TYR A 407 5.99 -26.14 -18.98
C TYR A 407 5.73 -27.11 -17.83
N PHE A 408 6.24 -26.82 -16.62
CA PHE A 408 5.97 -27.66 -15.45
C PHE A 408 4.48 -27.67 -15.09
N ASN A 409 3.80 -26.52 -15.19
CA ASN A 409 2.36 -26.39 -14.97
C ASN A 409 1.56 -27.24 -15.97
N ALA A 410 1.83 -27.09 -17.27
CA ALA A 410 1.17 -27.85 -18.34
C ALA A 410 1.45 -29.37 -18.26
N LYS A 411 2.64 -29.77 -17.78
CA LYS A 411 3.00 -31.16 -17.53
C LYS A 411 2.24 -31.75 -16.33
N PHE A 412 2.07 -30.97 -15.25
CA PHE A 412 1.33 -31.39 -14.06
C PHE A 412 -0.15 -31.64 -14.37
N PHE A 413 -0.82 -30.69 -15.05
CA PHE A 413 -2.20 -30.84 -15.52
C PHE A 413 -2.37 -31.83 -16.69
N ARG A 414 -1.29 -32.50 -17.15
CA ARG A 414 -1.27 -33.44 -18.29
C ARG A 414 -1.80 -32.87 -19.62
N ASN A 415 -1.83 -31.55 -19.76
CA ASN A 415 -2.34 -30.86 -20.95
C ASN A 415 -1.29 -30.80 -22.07
N SER A 416 -1.04 -31.96 -22.71
CA SER A 416 -0.05 -32.10 -23.79
C SER A 416 -0.25 -31.15 -24.98
N ILE A 417 -1.49 -30.68 -25.20
CA ILE A 417 -1.84 -29.70 -26.24
C ILE A 417 -1.13 -28.36 -25.97
N ASN A 418 -1.19 -27.85 -24.73
CA ASN A 418 -0.56 -26.59 -24.37
C ASN A 418 0.98 -26.70 -24.40
N VAL A 419 1.54 -27.86 -24.05
CA VAL A 419 2.98 -28.11 -24.18
C VAL A 419 3.46 -27.97 -25.63
N TRP A 420 2.77 -28.60 -26.59
CA TRP A 420 3.19 -28.61 -28.00
C TRP A 420 2.87 -27.32 -28.78
N TYR A 421 1.79 -26.61 -28.45
CA TYR A 421 1.30 -25.48 -29.23
C TYR A 421 1.38 -24.12 -28.54
N GLN A 422 1.71 -24.07 -27.25
CA GLN A 422 1.92 -22.82 -26.51
C GLN A 422 3.39 -22.72 -26.04
N PHE A 423 3.87 -23.66 -25.23
CA PHE A 423 5.23 -23.60 -24.68
C PHE A 423 6.34 -23.68 -25.75
N ILE A 424 6.30 -24.67 -26.65
CA ILE A 424 7.38 -24.84 -27.66
C ILE A 424 7.53 -23.61 -28.59
N PRO A 425 6.45 -23.08 -29.21
CA PRO A 425 6.56 -21.87 -30.04
C PRO A 425 7.05 -20.64 -29.26
N GLN A 426 6.57 -20.43 -28.02
CA GLN A 426 6.99 -19.32 -27.17
C GLN A 426 8.49 -19.38 -26.83
N LEU A 427 9.00 -20.57 -26.50
CA LEU A 427 10.41 -20.78 -26.19
C LEU A 427 11.31 -20.56 -27.42
N ILE A 428 10.88 -21.02 -28.61
CA ILE A 428 11.59 -20.80 -29.88
C ILE A 428 11.61 -19.31 -30.21
N PHE A 429 10.48 -18.61 -30.13
CA PHE A 429 10.37 -17.19 -30.45
C PHE A 429 11.26 -16.32 -29.56
N LEU A 430 11.22 -16.51 -28.23
CA LEU A 430 12.01 -15.70 -27.30
C LEU A 430 13.52 -15.95 -27.49
N ASN A 431 13.94 -17.22 -27.62
CA ASN A 431 15.36 -17.55 -27.73
C ASN A 431 15.95 -17.23 -29.11
N SER A 432 15.17 -17.31 -30.19
CA SER A 432 15.64 -16.97 -31.53
C SER A 432 16.01 -15.49 -31.69
N LEU A 433 15.33 -14.60 -30.97
CA LEU A 433 15.59 -13.15 -31.02
C LEU A 433 16.46 -12.69 -29.84
N PHE A 434 15.95 -12.79 -28.61
CA PHE A 434 16.58 -12.21 -27.43
C PHE A 434 17.58 -13.16 -26.74
N GLY A 435 17.39 -14.48 -26.88
CA GLY A 435 18.42 -15.46 -26.54
C GLY A 435 19.66 -15.31 -27.42
N TYR A 436 19.48 -15.09 -28.72
CA TYR A 436 20.57 -14.79 -29.66
C TYR A 436 21.28 -13.47 -29.33
N LEU A 437 20.54 -12.39 -29.03
CA LEU A 437 21.13 -11.14 -28.52
C LEU A 437 22.00 -11.38 -27.27
N SER A 438 21.50 -12.17 -26.32
CA SER A 438 22.21 -12.51 -25.09
C SER A 438 23.51 -13.27 -25.36
N LEU A 439 23.47 -14.23 -26.30
CA LEU A 439 24.63 -14.98 -26.76
C LEU A 439 25.65 -14.06 -27.47
N LEU A 440 25.21 -13.10 -28.29
CA LEU A 440 26.08 -12.10 -28.92
C LEU A 440 26.77 -11.18 -27.89
N ILE A 441 26.10 -10.81 -26.79
CA ILE A 441 26.72 -10.05 -25.69
C ILE A 441 27.88 -10.84 -25.08
N ILE A 442 27.64 -12.13 -24.78
CA ILE A 442 28.64 -13.01 -24.17
C ILE A 442 29.83 -13.23 -25.11
N ILE A 443 29.59 -13.52 -26.40
CA ILE A 443 30.67 -13.64 -27.40
C ILE A 443 31.46 -12.33 -27.51
N LYS A 444 30.80 -11.16 -27.54
CA LYS A 444 31.49 -9.87 -27.58
C LYS A 444 32.42 -9.67 -26.37
N TRP A 445 32.01 -10.11 -25.19
CA TRP A 445 32.86 -10.08 -23.98
C TRP A 445 34.03 -11.08 -24.04
N CYS A 446 33.85 -12.28 -24.60
CA CYS A 446 34.93 -13.27 -24.74
C CYS A 446 35.96 -12.88 -25.82
N THR A 447 35.52 -12.31 -26.95
CA THR A 447 36.39 -12.01 -28.10
C THR A 447 36.97 -10.60 -28.05
N GLY A 448 36.39 -9.68 -27.28
CA GLY A 448 36.88 -8.29 -27.16
C GLY A 448 36.69 -7.42 -28.42
N SER A 449 35.87 -7.86 -29.38
CA SER A 449 35.63 -7.15 -30.65
C SER A 449 34.85 -5.84 -30.44
N LYS A 450 35.11 -4.83 -31.29
CA LYS A 450 34.44 -3.52 -31.23
C LYS A 450 33.01 -3.52 -31.81
N ALA A 451 32.64 -4.50 -32.62
CA ALA A 451 31.41 -4.55 -33.45
C ALA A 451 30.10 -4.14 -32.74
N ASP A 452 29.23 -3.40 -33.43
CA ASP A 452 28.03 -2.78 -32.85
C ASP A 452 26.81 -3.72 -32.83
N LEU A 453 26.42 -4.15 -31.62
CA LEU A 453 25.34 -5.12 -31.42
C LEU A 453 23.95 -4.62 -31.88
N TYR A 454 23.66 -3.32 -31.71
CA TYR A 454 22.38 -2.74 -32.13
C TYR A 454 22.24 -2.71 -33.65
N HIS A 455 23.31 -2.34 -34.37
CA HIS A 455 23.35 -2.43 -35.83
C HIS A 455 23.13 -3.87 -36.29
N VAL A 456 23.84 -4.85 -35.71
CA VAL A 456 23.65 -6.29 -36.02
C VAL A 456 22.21 -6.76 -35.81
N MET A 457 21.52 -6.28 -34.76
CA MET A 457 20.13 -6.67 -34.48
C MET A 457 19.09 -5.95 -35.35
N ILE A 458 19.32 -4.69 -35.73
CA ILE A 458 18.44 -3.95 -36.66
C ILE A 458 18.54 -4.55 -38.07
N TYR A 459 19.76 -4.78 -38.57
CA TYR A 459 19.99 -5.37 -39.89
C TYR A 459 19.47 -6.81 -40.00
N MET A 460 19.44 -7.56 -38.89
CA MET A 460 18.81 -8.90 -38.85
C MET A 460 17.33 -8.89 -39.28
N PHE A 461 16.59 -7.81 -39.02
CA PHE A 461 15.19 -7.66 -39.44
C PHE A 461 15.04 -6.89 -40.76
N LEU A 462 15.89 -5.86 -41.00
CA LEU A 462 15.71 -4.94 -42.12
C LEU A 462 16.36 -5.39 -43.43
N SER A 463 17.55 -6.00 -43.39
CA SER A 463 18.24 -6.53 -44.57
C SER A 463 19.09 -7.78 -44.25
N PRO A 464 18.45 -8.97 -44.09
CA PRO A 464 19.13 -10.20 -43.65
C PRO A 464 20.14 -10.79 -44.65
N THR A 465 20.33 -10.16 -45.82
CA THR A 465 21.17 -10.66 -46.92
C THR A 465 22.43 -9.85 -47.18
N ASP A 466 22.64 -8.72 -46.52
CA ASP A 466 23.82 -7.86 -46.74
C ASP A 466 25.06 -8.39 -46.01
N ASP A 467 26.25 -8.15 -46.56
CA ASP A 467 27.51 -8.61 -45.99
C ASP A 467 28.11 -7.56 -45.03
N LEU A 468 28.00 -7.83 -43.73
CA LEU A 468 28.61 -7.06 -42.64
C LEU A 468 30.13 -7.29 -42.55
N SER A 469 30.88 -6.78 -43.54
CA SER A 469 32.34 -6.98 -43.68
C SER A 469 33.17 -6.59 -42.45
N GLU A 470 32.79 -5.53 -41.72
CA GLU A 470 33.50 -5.06 -40.51
C GLU A 470 32.88 -5.55 -39.19
N ASN A 471 31.69 -6.18 -39.22
CA ASN A 471 30.90 -6.49 -38.01
C ASN A 471 30.60 -7.99 -37.84
N GLN A 472 31.30 -8.87 -38.55
CA GLN A 472 31.17 -10.32 -38.38
C GLN A 472 31.83 -10.78 -37.06
N LEU A 473 31.01 -11.28 -36.13
CA LEU A 473 31.45 -11.75 -34.80
C LEU A 473 31.93 -13.21 -34.83
N PHE A 474 31.37 -14.05 -35.71
CA PHE A 474 31.74 -15.46 -35.86
C PHE A 474 31.53 -16.00 -37.28
N SER A 475 32.20 -17.10 -37.63
CA SER A 475 32.03 -17.77 -38.92
C SER A 475 30.64 -18.39 -39.05
N GLY A 476 29.91 -18.10 -40.13
CA GLY A 476 28.54 -18.58 -40.32
C GLY A 476 27.44 -17.72 -39.67
N GLN A 477 27.74 -16.50 -39.24
CA GLN A 477 26.74 -15.60 -38.64
C GLN A 477 25.51 -15.37 -39.54
N LYS A 478 25.71 -15.16 -40.84
CA LYS A 478 24.65 -14.93 -41.84
C LYS A 478 23.65 -16.10 -41.92
N THR A 479 24.15 -17.33 -41.96
CA THR A 479 23.30 -18.53 -42.02
C THR A 479 22.55 -18.76 -40.70
N VAL A 480 23.18 -18.48 -39.55
CA VAL A 480 22.52 -18.57 -38.25
C VAL A 480 21.40 -17.53 -38.13
N GLN A 481 21.64 -16.26 -38.47
CA GLN A 481 20.62 -15.20 -38.43
C GLN A 481 19.41 -15.52 -39.32
N LEU A 482 19.64 -16.01 -40.55
CA LEU A 482 18.56 -16.39 -41.46
C LEU A 482 17.70 -17.54 -40.91
N VAL A 483 18.33 -18.57 -40.33
CA VAL A 483 17.63 -19.71 -39.71
C VAL A 483 16.84 -19.27 -38.48
N LEU A 484 17.41 -18.43 -37.61
CA LEU A 484 16.72 -17.92 -36.42
C LEU A 484 15.52 -17.03 -36.78
N LEU A 485 15.65 -16.15 -37.77
CA LEU A 485 14.55 -15.33 -38.26
C LEU A 485 13.41 -16.17 -38.86
N LEU A 486 13.75 -17.22 -39.62
CA LEU A 486 12.76 -18.15 -40.17
C LEU A 486 12.03 -18.92 -39.06
N LEU A 487 12.75 -19.43 -38.06
CA LEU A 487 12.17 -20.09 -36.88
C LEU A 487 11.24 -19.15 -36.10
N ALA A 488 11.63 -17.89 -35.90
CA ALA A 488 10.79 -16.87 -35.26
C ALA A 488 9.50 -16.64 -36.07
N LEU A 489 9.59 -16.49 -37.39
CA LEU A 489 8.42 -16.25 -38.24
C LEU A 489 7.48 -17.46 -38.31
N VAL A 490 8.00 -18.69 -38.33
CA VAL A 490 7.20 -19.93 -38.32
C VAL A 490 6.53 -20.18 -36.96
N SER A 491 7.13 -19.72 -35.85
CA SER A 491 6.54 -19.90 -34.51
C SER A 491 5.19 -19.18 -34.32
N VAL A 492 4.95 -18.07 -35.02
CA VAL A 492 3.71 -17.27 -34.87
C VAL A 492 2.48 -18.01 -35.43
N PRO A 493 2.46 -18.49 -36.69
CA PRO A 493 1.38 -19.37 -37.18
C PRO A 493 1.23 -20.67 -36.38
N TRP A 494 2.35 -21.23 -35.87
CA TRP A 494 2.33 -22.45 -35.05
C TRP A 494 1.57 -22.22 -33.73
N MET A 495 1.70 -21.05 -33.08
CA MET A 495 0.94 -20.78 -31.86
C MET A 495 -0.55 -20.49 -32.12
N LEU A 496 -0.88 -19.87 -33.25
CA LEU A 496 -2.24 -19.41 -33.54
C LEU A 496 -3.20 -20.54 -34.00
N ILE A 497 -2.78 -21.32 -35.00
CA ILE A 497 -3.69 -22.15 -35.82
C ILE A 497 -4.00 -23.53 -35.20
N PRO A 498 -3.03 -24.32 -34.70
CA PRO A 498 -3.26 -25.72 -34.33
C PRO A 498 -4.15 -25.91 -33.10
N LYS A 499 -3.98 -25.09 -32.05
CA LYS A 499 -4.72 -25.23 -30.76
C LYS A 499 -6.25 -25.13 -30.94
N PRO A 500 -6.83 -24.09 -31.57
CA PRO A 500 -8.28 -24.01 -31.77
C PRO A 500 -8.80 -25.10 -32.72
N LEU A 501 -8.05 -25.44 -33.78
CA LEU A 501 -8.46 -26.51 -34.71
C LEU A 501 -8.47 -27.90 -34.05
N LEU A 502 -7.51 -28.18 -33.15
CA LEU A 502 -7.43 -29.46 -32.46
C LEU A 502 -8.48 -29.58 -31.36
N LEU A 503 -8.79 -28.49 -30.65
CA LEU A 503 -9.93 -28.41 -29.73
C LEU A 503 -11.27 -28.65 -30.46
N LYS A 504 -11.49 -27.98 -31.60
CA LYS A 504 -12.67 -28.22 -32.46
C LYS A 504 -12.79 -29.69 -32.87
N LYS A 505 -11.69 -30.31 -33.28
CA LYS A 505 -11.67 -31.73 -33.66
C LYS A 505 -11.99 -32.66 -32.49
N GLN A 506 -11.48 -32.38 -31.30
CA GLN A 506 -11.79 -33.16 -30.09
C GLN A 506 -13.26 -33.00 -29.64
N HIS A 507 -13.80 -31.79 -29.71
CA HIS A 507 -15.20 -31.51 -29.42
C HIS A 507 -16.12 -32.27 -30.41
N GLN A 508 -15.85 -32.18 -31.72
CA GLN A 508 -16.61 -32.92 -32.75
C GLN A 508 -16.55 -34.44 -32.54
N GLN A 509 -15.40 -34.99 -32.12
CA GLN A 509 -15.25 -36.41 -31.80
C GLN A 509 -15.99 -36.82 -30.52
N ARG A 510 -16.04 -35.96 -29.48
CA ARG A 510 -16.83 -36.22 -28.26
C ARG A 510 -18.34 -36.22 -28.52
N HIS A 511 -18.84 -35.34 -29.39
CA HIS A 511 -20.24 -35.33 -29.80
C HIS A 511 -20.61 -36.56 -30.64
N GLN A 512 -19.74 -36.98 -31.56
CA GLN A 512 -19.93 -38.25 -32.29
C GLN A 512 -19.93 -39.47 -31.34
N GLY A 513 -19.08 -39.47 -30.30
CA GLY A 513 -19.06 -40.52 -29.28
C GLY A 513 -20.35 -40.61 -28.44
N HIS A 514 -20.92 -39.47 -28.02
CA HIS A 514 -22.18 -39.45 -27.27
C HIS A 514 -23.38 -39.94 -28.11
N GLN A 515 -23.40 -39.63 -29.41
CA GLN A 515 -24.42 -40.16 -30.32
C GLN A 515 -24.39 -41.70 -30.42
N TYR A 516 -23.21 -42.32 -30.41
CA TYR A 516 -23.08 -43.78 -30.40
C TYR A 516 -23.41 -44.41 -29.05
N ALA A 517 -23.06 -43.77 -27.93
CA ALA A 517 -23.40 -44.28 -26.59
C ALA A 517 -24.93 -44.30 -26.35
N MET A 518 -25.65 -43.28 -26.82
CA MET A 518 -27.11 -43.22 -26.74
C MET A 518 -27.80 -44.30 -27.59
N LEU A 519 -27.21 -44.69 -28.73
CA LEU A 519 -27.73 -45.75 -29.60
C LEU A 519 -27.55 -47.17 -29.04
N GLN A 520 -26.63 -47.38 -28.10
CA GLN A 520 -26.34 -48.72 -27.56
C GLN A 520 -27.18 -49.08 -26.31
N GLY A 521 -28.01 -48.17 -25.81
CA GLY A 521 -28.87 -48.37 -24.63
C GLY A 521 -30.35 -48.66 -24.91
N ILE A 522 -30.76 -48.83 -26.18
CA ILE A 522 -32.19 -48.89 -26.58
C ILE A 522 -32.75 -50.32 -26.64
N ASP A 523 -31.91 -51.37 -26.67
CA ASP A 523 -32.32 -52.74 -27.01
C ASP A 523 -32.41 -53.75 -25.83
N GLU A 524 -32.26 -53.33 -24.56
CA GLU A 524 -32.53 -54.22 -23.41
C GLU A 524 -33.52 -53.64 -22.37
N SER A 525 -34.61 -54.38 -22.17
CA SER A 525 -35.59 -54.32 -21.07
C SER A 525 -36.60 -53.14 -21.02
N VAL A 526 -37.78 -53.39 -21.58
CA VAL A 526 -39.03 -52.76 -21.15
C VAL A 526 -39.46 -53.36 -19.81
N GLY A 527 -39.50 -52.57 -18.73
CA GLY A 527 -40.10 -53.03 -17.47
C GLY A 527 -39.89 -52.13 -16.23
N ALA A 528 -41.02 -51.66 -15.68
CA ALA A 528 -41.25 -51.18 -14.30
C ALA A 528 -40.76 -49.78 -13.84
N GLU A 529 -41.77 -48.94 -13.57
CA GLU A 529 -41.93 -48.09 -12.37
C GLU A 529 -41.07 -46.82 -12.14
N LEU A 530 -41.68 -45.68 -12.52
CA LEU A 530 -41.80 -44.42 -11.76
C LEU A 530 -40.80 -44.17 -10.61
N GLY A 531 -39.76 -43.39 -10.91
CA GLY A 531 -38.96 -42.64 -9.93
C GLY A 531 -38.51 -41.31 -10.53
N GLU A 532 -38.79 -40.19 -9.86
CA GLU A 532 -38.40 -38.84 -10.31
C GLU A 532 -36.88 -38.69 -10.24
N HIS A 533 -36.20 -38.83 -11.37
CA HIS A 533 -34.84 -38.33 -11.51
C HIS A 533 -34.91 -36.83 -11.81
N HIS A 534 -34.45 -36.02 -10.85
CA HIS A 534 -34.16 -34.61 -11.07
C HIS A 534 -33.22 -34.45 -12.28
N GLU A 535 -33.61 -33.57 -13.21
CA GLU A 535 -32.76 -33.16 -14.32
C GLU A 535 -31.60 -32.31 -13.77
N ASP A 536 -30.40 -32.89 -13.66
CA ASP A 536 -29.16 -32.11 -13.62
C ASP A 536 -28.94 -31.47 -15.01
N ALA A 537 -29.65 -30.36 -15.24
CA ALA A 537 -29.46 -29.46 -16.37
C ALA A 537 -28.12 -28.71 -16.23
N HIS A 538 -27.01 -29.46 -16.30
CA HIS A 538 -25.67 -28.89 -16.27
C HIS A 538 -25.33 -28.23 -17.61
N ASP A 539 -25.12 -26.91 -17.54
CA ASP A 539 -24.58 -26.01 -18.57
C ASP A 539 -24.02 -26.68 -19.83
N HIS A 540 -24.85 -26.63 -20.87
CA HIS A 540 -24.34 -26.63 -22.23
C HIS A 540 -23.79 -25.24 -22.56
N GLU A 541 -22.59 -24.92 -22.06
CA GLU A 541 -21.77 -23.89 -22.71
C GLU A 541 -21.54 -24.36 -24.17
N GLU A 542 -22.20 -23.69 -25.11
CA GLU A 542 -21.97 -23.94 -26.53
C GLU A 542 -20.50 -23.65 -26.82
N PHE A 543 -19.77 -24.63 -27.38
CA PHE A 543 -18.36 -24.45 -27.70
C PHE A 543 -18.20 -23.48 -28.87
N GLU A 544 -18.17 -22.19 -28.56
CA GLU A 544 -17.97 -21.11 -29.52
C GLU A 544 -16.53 -21.16 -30.05
N PHE A 545 -16.35 -21.85 -31.17
CA PHE A 545 -15.09 -21.86 -31.91
C PHE A 545 -14.60 -20.43 -32.25
N GLY A 546 -15.53 -19.48 -32.41
CA GLY A 546 -15.23 -18.06 -32.59
C GLY A 546 -14.50 -17.47 -31.38
N GLU A 547 -15.06 -17.62 -30.18
CA GLU A 547 -14.44 -17.15 -28.94
C GLU A 547 -13.07 -17.76 -28.70
N VAL A 548 -12.94 -19.10 -28.80
CA VAL A 548 -11.66 -19.80 -28.60
C VAL A 548 -10.60 -19.34 -29.61
N PHE A 549 -10.98 -19.05 -30.85
CA PHE A 549 -10.08 -18.51 -31.86
C PHE A 549 -9.67 -17.05 -31.56
N VAL A 550 -10.62 -16.19 -31.15
CA VAL A 550 -10.35 -14.80 -30.78
C VAL A 550 -9.46 -14.71 -29.54
N HIS A 551 -9.74 -15.49 -28.50
CA HIS A 551 -8.90 -15.57 -27.30
C HIS A 551 -7.47 -16.02 -27.64
N GLN A 552 -7.31 -17.08 -28.44
CA GLN A 552 -5.97 -17.53 -28.86
C GLN A 552 -5.25 -16.52 -29.77
N LEU A 553 -5.98 -15.74 -30.57
CA LEU A 553 -5.43 -14.63 -31.36
C LEU A 553 -4.92 -13.49 -30.47
N ILE A 554 -5.71 -13.08 -29.47
CA ILE A 554 -5.32 -12.05 -28.49
C ILE A 554 -4.06 -12.51 -27.73
N HIS A 555 -4.07 -13.70 -27.14
CA HIS A 555 -2.92 -14.28 -26.45
C HIS A 555 -1.67 -14.39 -27.35
N THR A 556 -1.85 -14.68 -28.65
CA THR A 556 -0.74 -14.72 -29.62
C THR A 556 -0.13 -13.34 -29.85
N ILE A 557 -0.97 -12.32 -30.07
CA ILE A 557 -0.54 -10.94 -30.30
C ILE A 557 0.11 -10.36 -29.03
N GLU A 558 -0.51 -10.56 -27.87
CA GLU A 558 0.01 -10.13 -26.58
C GLU A 558 1.35 -10.78 -26.28
N PHE A 559 1.52 -12.08 -26.51
CA PHE A 559 2.81 -12.73 -26.28
C PHE A 559 3.92 -12.17 -27.19
N VAL A 560 3.64 -11.97 -28.48
CA VAL A 560 4.64 -11.49 -29.46
C VAL A 560 5.05 -10.04 -29.18
N LEU A 561 4.08 -9.13 -29.02
CA LEU A 561 4.35 -7.72 -28.69
C LEU A 561 4.93 -7.59 -27.27
N GLY A 562 4.39 -8.36 -26.33
CA GLY A 562 4.85 -8.42 -24.94
C GLY A 562 6.26 -8.98 -24.80
N ALA A 563 6.73 -9.91 -25.64
CA ALA A 563 8.12 -10.36 -25.60
C ALA A 563 9.11 -9.23 -25.89
N VAL A 564 8.80 -8.36 -26.87
CA VAL A 564 9.61 -7.17 -27.18
C VAL A 564 9.48 -6.11 -26.08
N SER A 565 8.25 -5.79 -25.68
CA SER A 565 7.96 -4.77 -24.66
C SER A 565 8.57 -5.12 -23.30
N ASN A 566 8.40 -6.36 -22.84
CA ASN A 566 8.92 -6.83 -21.56
C ASN A 566 10.46 -6.81 -21.57
N THR A 567 11.11 -7.27 -22.65
CA THR A 567 12.57 -7.23 -22.75
C THR A 567 13.11 -5.80 -22.72
N ALA A 568 12.42 -4.84 -23.37
CA ALA A 568 12.77 -3.43 -23.28
C ALA A 568 12.50 -2.85 -21.87
N SER A 569 11.45 -3.28 -21.19
CA SER A 569 11.10 -2.85 -19.82
C SER A 569 12.20 -3.17 -18.79
N TYR A 570 12.94 -4.27 -18.98
CA TYR A 570 14.08 -4.61 -18.13
C TYR A 570 15.19 -3.55 -18.14
N LEU A 571 15.33 -2.71 -19.17
CA LEU A 571 16.27 -1.58 -19.20
C LEU A 571 16.12 -0.62 -18.01
N ARG A 572 14.96 -0.63 -17.33
CA ARG A 572 14.72 0.07 -16.07
C ARG A 572 15.72 -0.33 -14.96
N LEU A 573 16.18 -1.59 -14.95
CA LEU A 573 17.20 -2.07 -14.02
C LEU A 573 18.49 -1.24 -14.16
N TRP A 574 18.94 -1.04 -15.40
CA TRP A 574 20.09 -0.20 -15.72
C TRP A 574 19.82 1.27 -15.39
N ALA A 575 18.70 1.82 -15.85
CA ALA A 575 18.40 3.24 -15.72
C ALA A 575 18.39 3.71 -14.25
N LEU A 576 17.78 2.94 -13.34
CA LEU A 576 17.76 3.29 -11.92
C LEU A 576 19.11 3.04 -11.23
N SER A 577 19.82 1.95 -11.60
CA SER A 577 21.17 1.64 -11.10
C SER A 577 22.23 2.68 -11.50
N LEU A 578 22.02 3.37 -12.62
CA LEU A 578 22.83 4.52 -13.03
C LEU A 578 22.39 5.77 -12.27
N ALA A 579 21.09 6.06 -12.19
CA ALA A 579 20.59 7.24 -11.47
C ALA A 579 20.98 7.26 -9.98
N HIS A 580 20.89 6.13 -9.29
CA HIS A 580 21.30 5.97 -7.89
C HIS A 580 22.80 6.29 -7.69
N SER A 581 23.65 5.71 -8.55
CA SER A 581 25.10 5.90 -8.54
C SER A 581 25.48 7.37 -8.76
N GLU A 582 24.92 8.00 -9.80
CA GLU A 582 25.14 9.43 -10.11
C GLU A 582 24.63 10.34 -8.98
N LEU A 583 23.44 10.07 -8.42
CA LEU A 583 22.86 10.89 -7.36
C LEU A 583 23.68 10.80 -6.07
N SER A 584 24.14 9.60 -5.69
CA SER A 584 25.07 9.41 -4.59
C SER A 584 26.37 10.21 -4.81
N THR A 585 26.91 10.19 -6.03
CA THR A 585 28.16 10.92 -6.38
C THR A 585 27.97 12.43 -6.28
N VAL A 586 26.83 12.94 -6.77
CA VAL A 586 26.47 14.37 -6.64
C VAL A 586 26.33 14.77 -5.17
N PHE A 587 25.70 13.96 -4.32
CA PHE A 587 25.61 14.26 -2.88
C PHE A 587 26.99 14.24 -2.20
N TYR A 588 27.85 13.27 -2.54
CA TYR A 588 29.21 13.18 -2.02
C TYR A 588 30.06 14.41 -2.39
N GLU A 589 30.07 14.81 -3.66
CA GLU A 589 30.82 15.99 -4.11
C GLU A 589 30.26 17.31 -3.58
N LYS A 590 28.95 17.53 -3.74
CA LYS A 590 28.34 18.85 -3.51
C LYS A 590 28.06 19.12 -2.04
N VAL A 591 27.96 18.09 -1.20
CA VAL A 591 27.79 18.25 0.25
C VAL A 591 29.10 18.00 0.99
N LEU A 592 29.68 16.79 0.89
CA LEU A 592 30.80 16.39 1.74
C LEU A 592 32.13 17.01 1.30
N MET A 593 32.53 16.86 0.03
CA MET A 593 33.78 17.46 -0.47
C MET A 593 33.76 18.99 -0.40
N THR A 594 32.60 19.60 -0.68
CA THR A 594 32.42 21.05 -0.56
C THR A 594 32.56 21.52 0.89
N ALA A 595 31.98 20.81 1.87
CA ALA A 595 32.15 21.12 3.30
C ALA A 595 33.60 20.95 3.78
N TYR A 596 34.33 19.94 3.27
CA TYR A 596 35.74 19.72 3.57
C TYR A 596 36.63 20.89 3.10
N GLY A 597 36.36 21.45 1.91
CA GLY A 597 37.12 22.56 1.33
C GLY A 597 37.13 23.86 2.15
N PHE A 598 36.13 24.09 3.02
CA PHE A 598 36.08 25.29 3.87
C PHE A 598 36.96 25.21 5.13
N ASN A 599 37.61 24.07 5.38
CA ASN A 599 38.61 23.83 6.44
C ASN A 599 38.20 24.25 7.87
N ASN A 600 36.88 24.36 8.12
CA ASN A 600 36.28 24.82 9.37
C ASN A 600 35.49 23.67 10.01
N VAL A 601 35.88 23.27 11.22
CA VAL A 601 35.28 22.11 11.94
C VAL A 601 33.76 22.25 12.11
N PHE A 602 33.25 23.45 12.38
CA PHE A 602 31.80 23.69 12.53
C PHE A 602 31.03 23.50 11.21
N ILE A 603 31.59 23.96 10.09
CA ILE A 603 31.00 23.79 8.75
C ILE A 603 31.06 22.31 8.34
N LEU A 604 32.15 21.61 8.66
CA LEU A 604 32.29 20.18 8.42
C LEU A 604 31.22 19.36 9.18
N ILE A 605 30.99 19.65 10.47
CA ILE A 605 29.96 18.96 11.26
C ILE A 605 28.56 19.20 10.67
N ILE A 606 28.23 20.44 10.30
CA ILE A 606 26.94 20.75 9.66
C ILE A 606 26.83 20.03 8.30
N GLY A 607 27.89 20.02 7.49
CA GLY A 607 27.92 19.32 6.21
C GLY A 607 27.70 17.81 6.35
N VAL A 608 28.33 17.17 7.34
CA VAL A 608 28.11 15.74 7.65
C VAL A 608 26.69 15.46 8.12
N VAL A 609 26.11 16.32 8.97
CA VAL A 609 24.71 16.17 9.41
C VAL A 609 23.74 16.29 8.23
N ILE A 610 23.93 17.30 7.36
CA ILE A 610 23.11 17.48 6.15
C ILE A 610 23.27 16.29 5.21
N PHE A 611 24.50 15.80 5.00
CA PHE A 611 24.76 14.61 4.18
C PHE A 611 24.01 13.39 4.72
N ILE A 612 24.11 13.10 6.02
CA ILE A 612 23.39 11.96 6.65
C ILE A 612 21.86 12.10 6.47
N PHE A 613 21.28 13.28 6.70
CA PHE A 613 19.84 13.48 6.51
C PHE A 613 19.41 13.36 5.04
N ALA A 614 20.19 13.89 4.10
CA ALA A 614 19.92 13.78 2.67
C ALA A 614 20.01 12.31 2.19
N THR A 615 21.06 11.59 2.61
CA THR A 615 21.26 10.17 2.34
C THR A 615 20.14 9.31 2.92
N ILE A 616 19.72 9.54 4.17
CA ILE A 616 18.63 8.78 4.79
C ILE A 616 17.28 9.08 4.11
N GLY A 617 16.97 10.37 3.88
CA GLY A 617 15.68 10.76 3.31
C GLY A 617 15.52 10.40 1.83
N VAL A 618 16.51 10.74 1.00
CA VAL A 618 16.41 10.59 -0.46
C VAL A 618 16.87 9.20 -0.90
N LEU A 619 18.12 8.83 -0.61
CA LEU A 619 18.72 7.58 -1.11
C LEU A 619 18.13 6.35 -0.41
N LEU A 620 18.08 6.33 0.93
CA LEU A 620 17.64 5.14 1.68
C LEU A 620 16.12 4.96 1.76
N VAL A 621 15.31 6.04 1.72
CA VAL A 621 13.84 5.91 1.79
C VAL A 621 13.20 6.03 0.41
N MET A 622 13.38 7.16 -0.29
CA MET A 622 12.66 7.39 -1.56
C MET A 622 13.14 6.49 -2.70
N GLU A 623 14.46 6.36 -2.90
CA GLU A 623 14.97 5.50 -4.00
C GLU A 623 14.77 4.01 -3.70
N THR A 624 14.92 3.57 -2.44
CA THR A 624 14.59 2.19 -2.05
C THR A 624 13.13 1.86 -2.34
N LEU A 625 12.18 2.75 -2.04
CA LEU A 625 10.77 2.54 -2.37
C LEU A 625 10.52 2.49 -3.89
N SER A 626 11.20 3.36 -4.66
CA SER A 626 11.13 3.37 -6.13
C SER A 626 11.67 2.06 -6.73
N ALA A 627 12.85 1.63 -6.30
CA ALA A 627 13.47 0.37 -6.72
C ALA A 627 12.62 -0.85 -6.33
N PHE A 628 12.02 -0.86 -5.13
CA PHE A 628 11.10 -1.89 -4.67
C PHE A 628 9.89 -2.01 -5.60
N LEU A 629 9.18 -0.91 -5.87
CA LEU A 629 8.00 -0.91 -6.76
C LEU A 629 8.34 -1.29 -8.20
N HIS A 630 9.53 -0.90 -8.67
CA HIS A 630 10.00 -1.27 -10.00
C HIS A 630 10.43 -2.73 -10.12
N ALA A 631 11.08 -3.31 -9.10
CA ALA A 631 11.36 -4.75 -9.03
C ALA A 631 10.07 -5.58 -8.89
N LEU A 632 9.07 -5.06 -8.19
CA LEU A 632 7.76 -5.68 -8.01
C LEU A 632 7.00 -5.72 -9.34
N ARG A 633 6.99 -4.60 -10.08
CA ARG A 633 6.42 -4.54 -11.42
C ARG A 633 7.03 -5.59 -12.36
N LEU A 634 8.37 -5.73 -12.35
CA LEU A 634 9.10 -6.75 -13.13
C LEU A 634 8.67 -8.20 -12.80
N HIS A 635 8.19 -8.45 -11.57
CA HIS A 635 7.65 -9.76 -11.21
C HIS A 635 6.19 -9.93 -11.66
N TRP A 636 5.35 -8.92 -11.47
CA TRP A 636 3.92 -8.99 -11.81
C TRP A 636 3.66 -8.99 -13.32
N VAL A 637 4.25 -8.06 -14.08
CA VAL A 637 3.92 -7.89 -15.51
C VAL A 637 4.85 -8.70 -16.42
N GLU A 638 6.14 -8.78 -16.11
CA GLU A 638 7.12 -9.42 -16.99
C GLU A 638 7.36 -10.91 -16.72
N PHE A 639 7.25 -11.37 -15.46
CA PHE A 639 7.47 -12.76 -15.05
C PHE A 639 6.19 -13.58 -14.86
N GLN A 640 5.22 -13.11 -14.06
CA GLN A 640 3.98 -13.85 -13.77
C GLN A 640 3.11 -14.04 -15.02
N ASN A 641 2.98 -13.03 -15.89
CA ASN A 641 2.24 -13.09 -17.19
C ASN A 641 2.84 -14.09 -18.23
N LYS A 642 3.70 -15.04 -17.83
CA LYS A 642 4.19 -16.15 -18.66
C LYS A 642 3.67 -17.52 -18.24
N PHE A 643 3.13 -17.66 -17.02
CA PHE A 643 2.70 -18.96 -16.48
C PHE A 643 1.56 -18.90 -15.46
N TYR A 644 1.20 -17.71 -14.98
CA TYR A 644 0.30 -17.51 -13.86
C TYR A 644 -1.08 -17.05 -14.37
N GLU A 645 -2.11 -17.88 -14.17
CA GLU A 645 -3.48 -17.58 -14.61
C GLU A 645 -4.22 -16.67 -13.61
N GLY A 646 -3.93 -16.76 -12.31
CA GLY A 646 -4.41 -15.81 -11.28
C GLY A 646 -5.91 -15.84 -10.93
N ASP A 647 -6.67 -16.76 -11.53
CA ASP A 647 -8.13 -16.93 -11.42
C ASP A 647 -8.55 -17.80 -10.21
N GLY A 648 -7.76 -17.81 -9.14
CA GLY A 648 -8.03 -18.55 -7.92
C GLY A 648 -8.78 -17.73 -6.86
N TYR A 649 -9.25 -18.40 -5.81
CA TYR A 649 -9.71 -17.75 -4.58
C TYR A 649 -8.98 -18.32 -3.36
N LYS A 650 -8.75 -17.45 -2.37
CA LYS A 650 -7.88 -17.74 -1.22
C LYS A 650 -8.62 -18.56 -0.17
N PHE A 651 -7.96 -19.59 0.37
CA PHE A 651 -8.50 -20.34 1.50
C PHE A 651 -8.50 -19.50 2.78
N ALA A 652 -9.69 -19.02 3.17
CA ALA A 652 -9.95 -18.36 4.44
C ALA A 652 -10.75 -19.31 5.37
N PRO A 653 -10.10 -20.08 6.27
CA PRO A 653 -10.81 -20.98 7.17
C PRO A 653 -11.53 -20.20 8.28
N PHE A 654 -12.71 -20.68 8.69
CA PHE A 654 -13.38 -20.15 9.88
C PHE A 654 -12.52 -20.39 11.13
N SER A 655 -12.05 -19.31 11.75
CA SER A 655 -11.16 -19.35 12.92
C SER A 655 -11.40 -18.16 13.85
N PHE A 656 -11.49 -18.43 15.16
CA PHE A 656 -11.60 -17.41 16.20
C PHE A 656 -10.34 -16.54 16.37
N ALA A 657 -9.22 -16.89 15.72
CA ALA A 657 -8.02 -16.06 15.69
C ALA A 657 -8.20 -14.84 14.75
N LEU A 658 -8.69 -15.07 13.53
CA LEU A 658 -8.89 -14.02 12.51
C LEU A 658 -9.89 -12.94 13.00
N ILE A 659 -10.91 -13.35 13.75
CA ILE A 659 -11.94 -12.45 14.35
C ILE A 659 -11.36 -11.55 15.46
N ARG A 660 -10.14 -11.83 15.96
CA ARG A 660 -9.41 -10.91 16.84
C ARG A 660 -8.57 -9.91 16.04
N GLU A 661 -7.97 -10.36 14.94
CA GLU A 661 -7.10 -9.54 14.07
C GLU A 661 -7.87 -8.46 13.30
N GLU A 662 -9.15 -8.65 12.97
CA GLU A 662 -9.99 -7.61 12.30
C GLU A 662 -10.23 -6.33 13.13
N GLU A 663 -9.79 -6.26 14.39
CA GLU A 663 -9.94 -5.07 15.25
C GLU A 663 -8.60 -4.56 15.86
N ASP A 664 -7.49 -5.25 15.61
CA ASP A 664 -6.14 -4.83 16.01
C ASP A 664 -5.45 -3.99 14.92
#